data_AF-A0A928GH79-F1
#
_entry.id   AF-A0A928GH79-F1
#
_cell.length_a   1.000
_cell.length_b   1.000
_cell.length_c   1.000
_cell.angle_alpha   90.00
_cell.angle_beta   90.00
_cell.angle_gamma   90.00
#
_symmetry.space_group_name_H-M   'P 1'
#
loop_
_entity.id
_entity.type
_entity.pdbx_description
1 polymer ?
#
loop_
_entity_poly.entity_id
_entity_poly.type
_entity_poly.pdbx_seq_one_letter_code
_entity_poly.pdbx_strand_id
1 'polypeptide(L)'
;MRILVEEYQYEATLVRDVLHGIDALQNVEGLVSLSYVGYFYNTKLKDCVFILPKVLMDENGLVFSKYSPAEIIHMDKSRLTEEERKFLYEFAVWIYRAVDVFQRSHKDSDIVYHRHISQVGRGMRKRTNTLLDILLSLIQWNKDNRSFITFVLKNIHSGYNKINWTQTINHSPAIIQNGEAIYVKVVNKKRKVNFDEELLIIYYSILAYISETYGFHVDIQVGFPLIKGAKFESYLSGRGVIRLRQIKYKYFSDKALELWNLCYAFFAHRTEITTSAELKEYLLVKNFYVVFEAIIDELIGDSKDDLPADFKEQKDGKLVDHLYTYPGLIEADDEQRTYYIGDSKYYKLGAPLGDTSIYKQYTYARNIVQYNIDLWLDDTKPNPDIRLRDDVTEGYNIIPNFFISAAMKPGDYSYNHREIELTKTGKKNPEIKYQFKDRLFDRDTMLLSRYNVNFLFVISLYARNRQSEKAAWKEEVRFQFREQIRKVLEHDYSFYPMRSKGVLLDEYMTKHFRQLNGKVFTPFQDKSILTLALYTPCGRYLLNTEQAELLNMLKADFDIDDNYTLGTEPKLPPATDIQFNVDDYVLVGYYKDEEHLKWIIDNQIYNVRAGKDRGTVDLTPSVCAARYMLLYGKKGMFKFSMKPNHVRVWSKTEIEKSGYVNPRHDFYLVFFIEKQLVDGDFAKTEFDKDKLKILLNKYGKENAGHDKGAVAIRFSDLLSCKASFQIQDLFGSY
;
A
#
# COMPACT_ATOMS: atom_id res chain seq x y z
N MET A 1 -29.51 -10.27 -27.29
CA MET A 1 -28.41 -9.45 -26.73
C MET A 1 -27.55 -8.91 -27.87
N ARG A 2 -27.16 -7.63 -27.82
CA ARG A 2 -26.20 -7.03 -28.74
C ARG A 2 -24.90 -6.65 -28.03
N ILE A 3 -23.77 -6.81 -28.73
CA ILE A 3 -22.44 -6.44 -28.22
C ILE A 3 -21.79 -5.42 -29.17
N LEU A 4 -21.20 -4.38 -28.61
CA LEU A 4 -20.33 -3.42 -29.29
C LEU A 4 -19.01 -3.34 -28.52
N VAL A 5 -17.96 -2.83 -29.16
CA VAL A 5 -16.64 -2.66 -28.55
C VAL A 5 -16.26 -1.18 -28.60
N GLU A 6 -15.74 -0.68 -27.49
CA GLU A 6 -15.22 0.68 -27.35
C GLU A 6 -14.10 0.97 -28.38
N GLU A 7 -14.07 2.20 -28.91
CA GLU A 7 -13.07 2.70 -29.87
C GLU A 7 -12.91 1.89 -31.17
N TYR A 8 -13.79 0.91 -31.44
CA TYR A 8 -13.87 0.27 -32.75
C TYR A 8 -14.65 1.14 -33.72
N GLN A 9 -14.22 1.17 -34.98
CA GLN A 9 -14.86 1.94 -36.05
C GLN A 9 -15.94 1.08 -36.73
N TYR A 10 -17.19 1.39 -36.45
CA TYR A 10 -18.34 0.74 -37.08
C TYR A 10 -18.89 1.57 -38.23
N GLU A 11 -19.36 0.92 -39.30
CA GLU A 11 -20.16 1.58 -40.32
C GLU A 11 -21.49 2.08 -39.72
N ALA A 12 -21.82 3.35 -39.92
CA ALA A 12 -23.02 3.97 -39.32
C ALA A 12 -24.31 3.22 -39.68
N THR A 13 -24.41 2.67 -40.89
CA THR A 13 -25.55 1.88 -41.38
C THR A 13 -25.83 0.65 -40.50
N LEU A 14 -24.77 0.03 -39.97
CA LEU A 14 -24.83 -1.23 -39.24
C LEU A 14 -25.22 -1.04 -37.76
N VAL A 15 -24.85 0.11 -37.18
CA VAL A 15 -25.06 0.40 -35.75
C VAL A 15 -26.17 1.41 -35.45
N ARG A 16 -26.70 2.12 -36.45
CA ARG A 16 -27.75 3.16 -36.27
C ARG A 16 -28.96 2.66 -35.50
N ASP A 17 -29.44 1.45 -35.78
CA ASP A 17 -30.60 0.87 -35.10
C ASP A 17 -30.25 0.39 -33.68
N VAL A 18 -28.99 -0.03 -33.47
CA VAL A 18 -28.47 -0.53 -32.19
C VAL A 18 -28.21 0.59 -31.20
N LEU A 19 -27.72 1.74 -31.67
CA LEU A 19 -27.37 2.91 -30.87
C LEU A 19 -28.54 3.87 -30.62
N HIS A 20 -29.76 3.47 -30.95
CA HIS A 20 -30.94 4.31 -30.78
C HIS A 20 -31.16 4.73 -29.32
N GLY A 21 -30.90 6.00 -29.01
CA GLY A 21 -31.01 6.58 -27.67
C GLY A 21 -29.69 7.07 -27.07
N ILE A 22 -28.57 6.89 -27.75
CA ILE A 22 -27.25 7.46 -27.42
C ILE A 22 -26.79 8.31 -28.60
N ASP A 23 -26.35 9.54 -28.33
CA ASP A 23 -25.75 10.39 -29.36
C ASP A 23 -24.35 9.86 -29.70
N ALA A 24 -24.24 9.21 -30.86
CA ALA A 24 -22.97 8.75 -31.39
C ALA A 24 -22.53 9.70 -32.52
N LEU A 25 -21.35 10.29 -32.37
CA LEU A 25 -20.78 11.19 -33.36
C LEU A 25 -20.32 10.39 -34.58
N GLN A 26 -20.72 10.85 -35.77
CA GLN A 26 -20.30 10.28 -37.05
C GLN A 26 -19.12 11.09 -37.59
N ASN A 27 -18.08 10.39 -38.04
CA ASN A 27 -16.98 11.03 -38.77
C ASN A 27 -17.39 11.28 -40.24
N VAL A 28 -16.59 12.10 -40.93
CA VAL A 28 -16.81 12.51 -42.34
C VAL A 28 -16.94 11.32 -43.29
N GLU A 29 -16.35 10.17 -42.95
CA GLU A 29 -16.37 8.93 -43.72
C GLU A 29 -17.57 8.01 -43.40
N GLY A 30 -18.52 8.44 -42.56
CA GLY A 30 -19.68 7.62 -42.18
C GLY A 30 -19.38 6.52 -41.15
N LEU A 31 -18.22 6.59 -40.50
CA LEU A 31 -17.80 5.70 -39.42
C LEU A 31 -18.19 6.28 -38.05
N VAL A 32 -18.57 5.39 -37.13
CA VAL A 32 -18.94 5.70 -35.74
C VAL A 32 -17.97 5.00 -34.80
N SER A 33 -17.36 5.75 -33.86
CA SER A 33 -16.62 5.20 -32.73
C SER A 33 -17.34 5.53 -31.43
N LEU A 34 -17.29 4.59 -30.48
CA LEU A 34 -17.94 4.71 -29.18
C LEU A 34 -16.88 4.90 -28.11
N SER A 35 -16.99 5.96 -27.32
CA SER A 35 -16.14 6.22 -26.15
C SER A 35 -16.82 5.82 -24.83
N TYR A 36 -17.82 4.95 -24.91
CA TYR A 36 -18.61 4.50 -23.77
C TYR A 36 -18.39 3.02 -23.50
N VAL A 37 -18.43 2.63 -22.23
CA VAL A 37 -18.45 1.22 -21.79
C VAL A 37 -19.58 1.04 -20.80
N GLY A 38 -20.32 -0.07 -20.92
CA GLY A 38 -21.41 -0.40 -20.00
C GLY A 38 -22.62 -1.02 -20.71
N TYR A 39 -23.81 -0.73 -20.18
CA TYR A 39 -25.07 -1.36 -20.56
C TYR A 39 -26.17 -0.33 -20.75
N PHE A 40 -27.01 -0.54 -21.76
CA PHE A 40 -28.29 0.17 -21.89
C PHE A 40 -29.37 -0.68 -22.57
N TYR A 41 -30.62 -0.38 -22.22
CA TYR A 41 -31.78 -0.99 -22.87
C TYR A 41 -32.25 -0.17 -24.08
N ASN A 42 -32.22 -0.77 -25.28
CA ASN A 42 -32.72 -0.13 -26.49
C ASN A 42 -34.23 -0.37 -26.63
N THR A 43 -35.02 0.71 -26.53
CA THR A 43 -36.49 0.64 -26.59
C THR A 43 -37.05 0.26 -27.97
N LYS A 44 -36.33 0.56 -29.06
CA LYS A 44 -36.75 0.18 -30.41
C LYS A 44 -36.55 -1.30 -30.67
N LEU A 45 -35.38 -1.82 -30.29
CA LEU A 45 -35.05 -3.23 -30.44
C LEU A 45 -35.71 -4.12 -29.39
N LYS A 46 -36.18 -3.51 -28.28
CA LYS A 46 -36.64 -4.21 -27.08
C LYS A 46 -35.61 -5.21 -26.56
N ASP A 47 -34.32 -4.90 -26.74
CA ASP A 47 -33.20 -5.76 -26.41
C ASP A 47 -32.08 -4.93 -25.76
N CYS A 48 -31.22 -5.63 -25.01
CA CYS A 48 -30.10 -5.05 -24.29
C CYS A 48 -28.88 -4.92 -25.19
N VAL A 49 -28.19 -3.79 -25.09
CA VAL A 49 -26.93 -3.51 -25.78
C VAL A 49 -25.83 -3.32 -24.74
N PHE A 50 -24.76 -4.10 -24.88
CA PHE A 50 -23.54 -3.95 -24.09
C PHE A 50 -22.45 -3.33 -24.95
N ILE A 51 -21.75 -2.35 -24.40
CA ILE A 51 -20.53 -1.81 -24.98
C ILE A 51 -19.37 -2.28 -24.10
N LEU A 52 -18.54 -3.15 -24.65
CA LEU A 52 -17.46 -3.81 -23.94
C LEU A 52 -16.13 -3.05 -24.10
N PRO A 53 -15.22 -3.18 -23.12
CA PRO A 53 -13.93 -2.50 -23.15
C PRO A 53 -13.05 -2.96 -24.33
N LYS A 54 -12.24 -2.04 -24.88
CA LYS A 54 -11.38 -2.29 -26.06
C LYS A 54 -10.28 -3.35 -25.85
N VAL A 55 -9.94 -3.67 -24.60
CA VAL A 55 -8.97 -4.72 -24.23
C VAL A 55 -9.41 -6.12 -24.69
N LEU A 56 -10.69 -6.30 -25.02
CA LEU A 56 -11.21 -7.52 -25.63
C LEU A 56 -10.62 -7.79 -27.03
N MET A 57 -10.14 -6.75 -27.72
CA MET A 57 -9.50 -6.88 -29.03
C MET A 57 -8.02 -7.21 -28.90
N ASP A 58 -7.54 -8.10 -29.75
CA ASP A 58 -6.12 -8.38 -29.90
C ASP A 58 -5.37 -7.29 -30.70
N GLU A 59 -4.08 -7.51 -30.94
CA GLU A 59 -3.21 -6.58 -31.69
C GLU A 59 -3.71 -6.32 -33.12
N ASN A 60 -4.47 -7.26 -33.70
CA ASN A 60 -5.05 -7.17 -35.03
C ASN A 60 -6.46 -6.55 -35.02
N GLY A 61 -6.98 -6.15 -33.86
CA GLY A 61 -8.33 -5.61 -33.71
C GLY A 61 -9.43 -6.67 -33.77
N LEU A 62 -9.10 -7.96 -33.60
CA LEU A 62 -10.04 -9.07 -33.63
C LEU A 62 -10.40 -9.52 -32.22
N VAL A 63 -11.63 -10.00 -32.05
CA VAL A 63 -12.12 -10.63 -30.81
C VAL A 63 -11.86 -12.13 -30.90
N PHE A 64 -11.30 -12.71 -29.83
CA PHE A 64 -10.83 -14.10 -29.77
C PHE A 64 -9.80 -14.47 -30.86
N SER A 65 -9.13 -13.49 -31.46
CA SER A 65 -8.25 -13.67 -32.63
C SER A 65 -8.90 -14.35 -33.83
N LYS A 66 -10.24 -14.29 -33.93
CA LYS A 66 -11.03 -14.96 -34.97
C LYS A 66 -12.07 -14.05 -35.62
N TYR A 67 -12.77 -13.24 -34.82
CA TYR A 67 -13.98 -12.54 -35.26
C TYR A 67 -13.76 -11.03 -35.29
N SER A 68 -14.31 -10.37 -36.31
CA SER A 68 -14.40 -8.91 -36.31
C SER A 68 -15.46 -8.44 -35.31
N PRO A 69 -15.25 -7.32 -34.59
CA PRO A 69 -16.27 -6.70 -33.74
C PRO A 69 -17.62 -6.45 -34.43
N ALA A 70 -17.63 -6.28 -35.76
CA ALA A 70 -18.86 -6.13 -36.55
C ALA A 70 -19.67 -7.45 -36.67
N GLU A 71 -19.00 -8.61 -36.66
CA GLU A 71 -19.64 -9.92 -36.81
C GLU A 71 -20.31 -10.41 -35.52
N ILE A 72 -19.83 -9.93 -34.37
CA ILE A 72 -20.32 -10.33 -33.04
C ILE A 72 -21.47 -9.46 -32.52
N ILE A 73 -21.88 -8.42 -33.26
CA ILE A 73 -22.96 -7.51 -32.84
C ILE A 73 -24.23 -8.29 -32.51
N HIS A 74 -24.55 -9.30 -33.31
CA HIS A 74 -25.69 -10.18 -33.12
C HIS A 74 -25.24 -11.53 -32.55
N MET A 75 -25.17 -11.63 -31.23
CA MET A 75 -24.76 -12.87 -30.54
C MET A 75 -25.53 -14.11 -31.00
N ASP A 76 -26.84 -14.00 -31.20
CA ASP A 76 -27.70 -15.13 -31.60
C ASP A 76 -27.42 -15.64 -33.01
N LYS A 77 -26.96 -14.77 -33.91
CA LYS A 77 -26.65 -15.09 -35.32
C LYS A 77 -25.17 -15.35 -35.57
N SER A 78 -24.33 -15.08 -34.58
CA SER A 78 -22.87 -15.22 -34.68
C SER A 78 -22.42 -16.69 -34.66
N ARG A 79 -21.27 -16.96 -35.28
CA ARG A 79 -20.63 -18.29 -35.32
C ARG A 79 -19.80 -18.60 -34.06
N LEU A 80 -20.08 -17.93 -32.94
CA LEU A 80 -19.38 -18.13 -31.67
C LEU A 80 -19.67 -19.51 -31.06
N THR A 81 -18.65 -20.11 -30.44
CA THR A 81 -18.80 -21.35 -29.66
C THR A 81 -19.60 -21.11 -28.38
N GLU A 82 -20.10 -22.17 -27.73
CA GLU A 82 -20.84 -22.04 -26.47
C GLU A 82 -19.97 -21.46 -25.34
N GLU A 83 -18.68 -21.80 -25.31
CA GLU A 83 -17.71 -21.28 -24.35
C GLU A 83 -17.44 -19.79 -24.56
N GLU A 84 -17.19 -19.36 -25.81
CA GLU A 84 -16.98 -17.95 -26.16
C GLU A 84 -18.22 -17.09 -25.84
N ARG A 85 -19.42 -17.64 -26.07
CA ARG A 85 -20.68 -16.98 -25.69
C ARG A 85 -20.80 -16.84 -24.18
N LYS A 86 -20.55 -17.92 -23.43
CA LYS A 86 -20.59 -17.91 -21.97
C LYS A 86 -19.62 -16.88 -21.40
N PHE A 87 -18.39 -16.83 -21.94
CA PHE A 87 -17.39 -15.84 -21.56
C PHE A 87 -17.90 -14.40 -21.74
N LEU A 88 -18.47 -14.08 -22.92
CA LEU A 88 -18.97 -12.72 -23.19
C LEU A 88 -20.12 -12.33 -22.25
N TYR A 89 -20.99 -13.28 -21.89
CA TYR A 89 -22.04 -13.03 -20.89
C TYR A 89 -21.46 -12.74 -19.51
N GLU A 90 -20.53 -13.57 -19.04
CA GLU A 90 -19.87 -13.37 -17.75
C GLU A 90 -19.08 -12.06 -17.72
N PHE A 91 -18.34 -11.76 -18.79
CA PHE A 91 -17.58 -10.54 -18.93
C PHE A 91 -18.47 -9.29 -18.88
N ALA A 92 -19.62 -9.31 -19.56
CA ALA A 92 -20.60 -8.22 -19.49
C ALA A 92 -21.13 -7.99 -18.06
N VAL A 93 -21.37 -9.06 -17.29
CA VAL A 93 -21.76 -8.96 -15.88
C VAL A 93 -20.65 -8.33 -15.05
N TRP A 94 -19.40 -8.72 -15.27
CA TRP A 94 -18.25 -8.17 -14.55
C TRP A 94 -18.03 -6.69 -14.80
N ILE A 95 -18.14 -6.25 -16.05
CA ILE A 95 -18.04 -4.83 -16.42
C ILE A 95 -19.17 -4.03 -15.77
N TYR A 96 -20.42 -4.53 -15.82
CA TYR A 96 -21.53 -3.88 -15.12
C TYR A 96 -21.27 -3.75 -13.62
N ARG A 97 -20.78 -4.81 -12.97
CA ARG A 97 -20.47 -4.80 -11.54
C ARG A 97 -19.36 -3.81 -11.21
N ALA A 98 -18.28 -3.79 -11.99
CA ALA A 98 -17.16 -2.86 -11.77
C ALA A 98 -17.64 -1.40 -11.86
N VAL A 99 -18.47 -1.08 -12.84
CA VAL A 99 -19.06 0.25 -12.98
C VAL A 99 -20.02 0.59 -11.83
N ASP A 100 -20.89 -0.35 -11.39
CA ASP A 100 -21.79 -0.14 -10.24
C ASP A 100 -21.00 0.07 -8.94
N VAL A 101 -19.90 -0.64 -8.73
CA VAL A 101 -19.01 -0.43 -7.57
C VAL A 101 -18.35 0.94 -7.64
N PHE A 102 -17.81 1.32 -8.81
CA PHE A 102 -17.21 2.63 -9.04
C PHE A 102 -18.19 3.78 -8.81
N GLN A 103 -19.42 3.66 -9.32
CA GLN A 103 -20.47 4.67 -9.12
C GLN A 103 -20.80 4.88 -7.64
N ARG A 104 -20.83 3.79 -6.85
CA ARG A 104 -21.15 3.87 -5.42
C ARG A 104 -20.04 4.55 -4.61
N SER A 105 -18.77 4.37 -5.00
CA SER A 105 -17.63 5.04 -4.37
C SER A 105 -17.46 6.48 -4.85
N HIS A 106 -17.87 6.80 -6.09
CA HIS A 106 -17.69 8.12 -6.73
C HIS A 106 -19.02 8.74 -7.17
N LYS A 107 -19.88 9.07 -6.19
CA LYS A 107 -21.25 9.56 -6.44
C LYS A 107 -21.32 10.88 -7.22
N ASP A 108 -20.27 11.69 -7.17
CA ASP A 108 -20.21 13.02 -7.78
C ASP A 108 -19.51 13.03 -9.15
N SER A 109 -19.23 11.85 -9.73
CA SER A 109 -18.54 11.77 -11.02
C SER A 109 -19.49 11.99 -12.21
N ASP A 110 -19.25 13.04 -13.00
CA ASP A 110 -19.97 13.34 -14.25
C ASP A 110 -19.73 12.30 -15.38
N ILE A 111 -18.88 11.32 -15.11
CA ILE A 111 -18.42 10.32 -16.08
C ILE A 111 -19.43 9.16 -16.19
N VAL A 112 -20.16 8.88 -15.11
CA VAL A 112 -21.14 7.79 -15.05
C VAL A 112 -22.53 8.31 -15.37
N TYR A 113 -23.03 7.91 -16.53
CA TYR A 113 -24.41 8.15 -16.94
C TYR A 113 -25.26 7.02 -16.38
N HIS A 114 -26.06 7.36 -15.39
CA HIS A 114 -26.96 6.41 -14.72
C HIS A 114 -28.37 6.97 -14.62
N ARG A 115 -29.35 6.11 -14.91
CA ARG A 115 -30.75 6.38 -14.63
C ARG A 115 -31.39 5.15 -14.00
N HIS A 116 -31.43 5.09 -12.66
CA HIS A 116 -32.34 4.22 -11.93
C HIS A 116 -33.67 4.93 -11.71
N ILE A 117 -34.81 4.33 -12.08
CA ILE A 117 -36.10 4.73 -11.49
C ILE A 117 -36.99 3.51 -11.21
N SER A 118 -37.57 3.59 -10.01
CA SER A 118 -38.59 2.82 -9.30
C SER A 118 -39.71 2.22 -10.15
N GLN A 119 -40.04 0.96 -9.86
CA GLN A 119 -41.24 0.29 -10.36
C GLN A 119 -42.51 0.88 -9.75
N VAL A 120 -43.32 1.58 -10.55
CA VAL A 120 -44.78 1.62 -10.37
C VAL A 120 -45.42 1.57 -11.76
N GLY A 121 -45.89 0.38 -12.15
CA GLY A 121 -46.58 0.17 -13.41
C GLY A 121 -46.79 -1.30 -13.69
N ARG A 122 -47.96 -1.83 -13.28
CA ARG A 122 -48.44 -3.14 -13.77
C ARG A 122 -48.81 -2.99 -15.23
N GLY A 123 -47.97 -3.54 -16.11
CA GLY A 123 -48.38 -3.91 -17.46
C GLY A 123 -47.53 -3.30 -18.56
N MET A 124 -46.42 -3.97 -18.91
CA MET A 124 -46.00 -4.22 -20.29
C MET A 124 -44.78 -5.16 -20.31
N ARG A 125 -44.83 -6.19 -21.16
CA ARG A 125 -43.92 -7.36 -21.21
C ARG A 125 -42.53 -7.03 -21.79
N LYS A 126 -41.47 -7.04 -20.96
CA LYS A 126 -40.02 -7.13 -21.31
C LYS A 126 -39.64 -8.61 -21.53
N ARG A 127 -38.83 -8.89 -22.55
CA ARG A 127 -38.14 -10.17 -22.68
C ARG A 127 -36.84 -10.07 -21.89
N THR A 128 -36.62 -10.94 -20.89
CA THR A 128 -35.31 -11.05 -20.22
C THR A 128 -34.35 -11.78 -21.15
N ASN A 129 -33.44 -11.05 -21.79
CA ASN A 129 -32.58 -11.62 -22.84
C ASN A 129 -31.15 -11.90 -22.35
N THR A 130 -30.74 -11.41 -21.17
CA THR A 130 -29.34 -11.43 -20.75
C THR A 130 -29.18 -12.06 -19.37
N LEU A 131 -28.01 -12.65 -19.13
CA LEU A 131 -27.64 -13.18 -17.82
C LEU A 131 -27.75 -12.09 -16.74
N LEU A 132 -27.25 -10.89 -17.02
CA LEU A 132 -27.36 -9.75 -16.11
C LEU A 132 -28.81 -9.45 -15.72
N ASP A 133 -29.73 -9.40 -16.68
CA ASP A 133 -31.16 -9.15 -16.40
C ASP A 133 -31.74 -10.25 -15.48
N ILE A 134 -31.34 -11.51 -15.67
CA ILE A 134 -31.77 -12.64 -14.81
C ILE A 134 -31.24 -12.45 -13.39
N LEU A 135 -29.95 -12.12 -13.24
CA LEU A 135 -29.32 -11.89 -11.94
C LEU A 135 -30.01 -10.75 -11.19
N LEU A 136 -30.21 -9.60 -11.86
CA LEU A 136 -30.90 -8.45 -11.29
C LEU A 136 -32.36 -8.77 -10.93
N SER A 137 -33.06 -9.52 -11.78
CA SER A 137 -34.45 -9.94 -11.52
C SER A 137 -34.55 -10.85 -10.30
N LEU A 138 -33.62 -11.79 -10.11
CA LEU A 138 -33.56 -12.66 -8.93
C LEU A 138 -33.35 -11.83 -7.64
N ILE A 139 -32.42 -10.87 -7.68
CA ILE A 139 -32.14 -9.99 -6.54
C ILE A 139 -33.34 -9.10 -6.23
N GLN A 140 -33.97 -8.53 -7.27
CA GLN A 140 -35.14 -7.66 -7.12
C GLN A 140 -36.34 -8.43 -6.55
N TRP A 141 -36.58 -9.65 -7.07
CA TRP A 141 -37.64 -10.52 -6.55
C TRP A 141 -37.44 -10.81 -5.05
N ASN A 142 -36.19 -10.98 -4.59
CA ASN A 142 -35.89 -11.14 -3.16
C ASN A 142 -36.33 -9.94 -2.31
N LYS A 143 -36.11 -8.73 -2.82
CA LYS A 143 -36.47 -7.48 -2.13
C LYS A 143 -37.99 -7.31 -2.07
N ASP A 144 -38.67 -7.56 -3.18
CA ASP A 144 -40.11 -7.32 -3.31
C ASP A 144 -40.97 -8.38 -2.61
N ASN A 145 -40.45 -9.60 -2.45
CA ASN A 145 -41.22 -10.76 -1.97
C ASN A 145 -40.81 -11.28 -0.59
N ARG A 146 -40.13 -10.47 0.24
CA ARG A 146 -39.75 -10.85 1.62
C ARG A 146 -40.93 -11.37 2.44
N SER A 147 -42.07 -10.69 2.38
CA SER A 147 -43.29 -11.08 3.11
C SER A 147 -43.83 -12.45 2.70
N PHE A 148 -43.75 -12.79 1.40
CA PHE A 148 -44.13 -14.10 0.89
C PHE A 148 -43.21 -15.20 1.42
N ILE A 149 -41.90 -14.96 1.43
CA ILE A 149 -40.90 -15.90 1.97
C ILE A 149 -41.17 -16.14 3.46
N THR A 150 -41.36 -15.07 4.25
CA THR A 150 -41.69 -15.20 5.68
C THR A 150 -42.98 -15.98 5.90
N PHE A 151 -43.99 -15.80 5.04
CA PHE A 151 -45.23 -16.58 5.09
C PHE A 151 -45.00 -18.07 4.80
N VAL A 152 -44.22 -18.40 3.76
CA VAL A 152 -43.88 -19.80 3.44
C VAL A 152 -43.09 -20.44 4.59
N LEU A 153 -42.13 -19.73 5.17
CA LEU A 153 -41.39 -20.16 6.37
C LEU A 153 -42.30 -20.40 7.56
N LYS A 154 -43.21 -19.46 7.85
CA LYS A 154 -44.20 -19.60 8.92
C LYS A 154 -45.04 -20.86 8.70
N ASN A 155 -45.45 -21.16 7.47
CA ASN A 155 -46.22 -22.37 7.15
C ASN A 155 -45.40 -23.67 7.22
N ILE A 156 -44.11 -23.63 6.92
CA ILE A 156 -43.19 -24.77 7.08
C ILE A 156 -43.00 -25.06 8.58
N HIS A 157 -42.73 -24.01 9.37
CA HIS A 157 -42.43 -24.12 10.80
C HIS A 157 -43.66 -24.26 11.70
N SER A 158 -44.87 -23.96 11.23
CA SER A 158 -46.13 -24.23 11.94
C SER A 158 -46.50 -25.73 11.99
N GLY A 159 -45.51 -26.62 11.95
CA GLY A 159 -45.67 -28.04 11.72
C GLY A 159 -46.54 -28.79 12.75
N TYR A 160 -47.24 -29.80 12.22
CA TYR A 160 -47.62 -31.06 12.88
C TYR A 160 -48.83 -31.14 13.81
N ASN A 161 -49.81 -30.24 13.74
CA ASN A 161 -50.95 -30.32 14.67
C ASN A 161 -52.06 -31.33 14.30
N LYS A 162 -52.00 -32.00 13.14
CA LYS A 162 -53.01 -33.00 12.78
C LYS A 162 -52.54 -34.41 13.16
N ILE A 163 -52.89 -34.80 14.39
CA ILE A 163 -52.69 -36.14 14.93
C ILE A 163 -53.40 -37.15 14.02
N ASN A 164 -52.68 -38.20 13.62
CA ASN A 164 -53.29 -39.37 13.00
C ASN A 164 -53.82 -40.27 14.11
N TRP A 165 -55.05 -40.02 14.56
CA TRP A 165 -55.66 -40.78 15.66
C TRP A 165 -55.64 -42.29 15.41
N THR A 166 -55.90 -42.74 14.18
CA THR A 166 -55.88 -44.17 13.84
C THR A 166 -54.52 -44.82 14.07
N GLN A 167 -53.42 -44.19 13.63
CA GLN A 167 -52.07 -44.71 13.89
C GLN A 167 -51.62 -44.51 15.34
N THR A 168 -52.08 -43.44 15.99
CA THR A 168 -51.76 -43.16 17.39
C THR A 168 -52.38 -44.20 18.31
N ILE A 169 -53.65 -44.53 18.11
CA ILE A 169 -54.36 -45.58 18.84
C ILE A 169 -53.70 -46.95 18.64
N ASN A 170 -53.25 -47.25 17.41
CA ASN A 170 -52.64 -48.55 17.10
C ASN A 170 -51.20 -48.72 17.61
N HIS A 171 -50.40 -47.65 17.64
CA HIS A 171 -48.96 -47.76 17.92
C HIS A 171 -48.54 -47.23 19.29
N SER A 172 -49.37 -46.46 19.98
CA SER A 172 -49.05 -45.89 21.28
C SER A 172 -50.02 -46.39 22.36
N PRO A 173 -49.53 -46.94 23.48
CA PRO A 173 -50.41 -47.37 24.56
C PRO A 173 -51.10 -46.16 25.21
N ALA A 174 -52.40 -46.28 25.47
CA ALA A 174 -53.17 -45.26 26.16
C ALA A 174 -53.07 -45.45 27.67
N ILE A 175 -52.95 -44.34 28.42
CA ILE A 175 -53.10 -44.32 29.88
C ILE A 175 -54.53 -43.90 30.17
N ILE A 176 -55.29 -44.73 30.87
CA ILE A 176 -56.68 -44.44 31.21
C ILE A 176 -56.73 -43.87 32.64
N GLN A 177 -57.22 -42.64 32.77
CA GLN A 177 -57.53 -42.02 34.07
C GLN A 177 -58.93 -41.42 34.01
N ASN A 178 -59.75 -41.69 35.03
CA ASN A 178 -61.12 -41.15 35.17
C ASN A 178 -62.04 -41.39 33.95
N GLY A 179 -61.88 -42.51 33.25
CA GLY A 179 -62.67 -42.84 32.05
C GLY A 179 -62.22 -42.15 30.77
N GLU A 180 -61.16 -41.33 30.81
CA GLU A 180 -60.56 -40.69 29.65
C GLU A 180 -59.24 -41.36 29.26
N ALA A 181 -59.03 -41.56 27.95
CA ALA A 181 -57.82 -42.15 27.40
C ALA A 181 -56.81 -41.05 27.01
N ILE A 182 -55.65 -41.06 27.66
CA ILE A 182 -54.57 -40.11 27.44
C ILE A 182 -53.43 -40.79 26.67
N TYR A 183 -53.08 -40.24 25.51
CA TYR A 183 -51.96 -40.72 24.68
C TYR A 183 -50.74 -39.81 24.88
N VAL A 184 -49.68 -40.32 25.52
CA VAL A 184 -48.45 -39.56 25.80
C VAL A 184 -47.59 -39.39 24.54
N LYS A 185 -47.63 -40.35 23.61
CA LYS A 185 -46.94 -40.29 22.32
C LYS A 185 -47.99 -40.27 21.20
N VAL A 186 -48.05 -39.19 20.45
CA VAL A 186 -48.97 -39.02 19.31
C VAL A 186 -48.25 -39.19 17.97
N VAL A 187 -48.87 -39.91 17.03
CA VAL A 187 -48.34 -40.08 15.67
C VAL A 187 -48.94 -39.01 14.78
N ASN A 188 -48.14 -38.02 14.39
CA ASN A 188 -48.59 -36.91 13.54
C ASN A 188 -48.52 -37.27 12.05
N LYS A 189 -49.48 -36.77 11.24
CA LYS A 189 -49.36 -36.87 9.77
C LYS A 189 -48.19 -36.00 9.31
N LYS A 190 -47.11 -36.62 8.82
CA LYS A 190 -46.06 -35.90 8.08
C LYS A 190 -46.66 -35.41 6.76
N ARG A 191 -46.59 -34.11 6.50
CA ARG A 191 -46.91 -33.61 5.15
C ARG A 191 -45.87 -34.16 4.18
N LYS A 192 -46.34 -34.62 3.02
CA LYS A 192 -45.55 -35.02 1.84
C LYS A 192 -44.56 -33.89 1.47
N VAL A 193 -43.40 -34.24 0.93
CA VAL A 193 -42.31 -33.34 0.46
C VAL A 193 -42.83 -31.96 0.07
N ASN A 194 -42.39 -30.91 0.78
CA ASN A 194 -42.81 -29.55 0.51
C ASN A 194 -42.03 -29.01 -0.70
N PHE A 195 -42.66 -29.02 -1.87
CA PHE A 195 -42.01 -28.55 -3.10
C PHE A 195 -41.67 -27.06 -3.05
N ASP A 196 -42.41 -26.24 -2.29
CA ASP A 196 -42.10 -24.82 -2.07
C ASP A 196 -40.78 -24.65 -1.30
N GLU A 197 -40.52 -25.50 -0.30
CA GLU A 197 -39.25 -25.52 0.44
C GLU A 197 -38.08 -25.90 -0.46
N GLU A 198 -38.25 -26.91 -1.30
CA GLU A 198 -37.22 -27.33 -2.25
C GLU A 198 -36.90 -26.23 -3.28
N LEU A 199 -37.91 -25.52 -3.78
CA LEU A 199 -37.70 -24.38 -4.68
C LEU A 199 -36.94 -23.25 -3.99
N LEU A 200 -37.30 -22.94 -2.73
CA LEU A 200 -36.60 -21.93 -1.94
C LEU A 200 -35.15 -22.32 -1.67
N ILE A 201 -34.85 -23.59 -1.39
CA ILE A 201 -33.48 -24.08 -1.24
C ILE A 201 -32.68 -23.82 -2.54
N ILE A 202 -33.23 -24.19 -3.70
CA ILE A 202 -32.56 -23.95 -5.00
C ILE A 202 -32.36 -22.44 -5.21
N TYR A 203 -33.39 -21.64 -4.99
CA TYR A 203 -33.34 -20.18 -5.14
C TYR A 203 -32.30 -19.52 -4.23
N TYR A 204 -32.31 -19.83 -2.94
CA TYR A 204 -31.32 -19.28 -2.00
C TYR A 204 -29.91 -19.79 -2.27
N SER A 205 -29.76 -20.99 -2.85
CA SER A 205 -28.46 -21.48 -3.33
C SER A 205 -27.97 -20.68 -4.53
N ILE A 206 -28.86 -20.29 -5.45
CA ILE A 206 -28.54 -19.38 -6.55
C ILE A 206 -28.14 -18.00 -6.00
N LEU A 207 -28.91 -17.43 -5.08
CA LEU A 207 -28.57 -16.14 -4.46
C LEU A 207 -27.23 -16.17 -3.73
N ALA A 208 -26.94 -17.25 -3.00
CA ALA A 208 -25.65 -17.47 -2.36
C ALA A 208 -24.53 -17.52 -3.39
N TYR A 209 -24.70 -18.26 -4.48
CA TYR A 209 -23.75 -18.28 -5.60
C TYR A 209 -23.56 -16.90 -6.23
N ILE A 210 -24.63 -16.14 -6.46
CA ILE A 210 -24.54 -14.79 -7.06
C ILE A 210 -23.75 -13.85 -6.14
N SER A 211 -24.01 -13.90 -4.84
CA SER A 211 -23.27 -13.14 -3.83
C SER A 211 -21.81 -13.59 -3.73
N GLU A 212 -21.56 -14.90 -3.69
CA GLU A 212 -20.22 -15.46 -3.54
C GLU A 212 -19.34 -15.25 -4.79
N THR A 213 -19.90 -15.41 -5.99
CA THR A 213 -19.18 -15.33 -7.26
C THR A 213 -19.04 -13.90 -7.75
N TYR A 214 -20.13 -13.12 -7.80
CA TYR A 214 -20.17 -11.77 -8.43
C TYR A 214 -20.21 -10.61 -7.43
N GLY A 215 -20.29 -10.89 -6.13
CA GLY A 215 -20.27 -9.86 -5.07
C GLY A 215 -21.51 -8.97 -5.01
N PHE A 216 -22.66 -9.41 -5.53
CA PHE A 216 -23.91 -8.67 -5.33
C PHE A 216 -24.35 -8.76 -3.86
N HIS A 217 -24.77 -7.63 -3.29
CA HIS A 217 -25.30 -7.60 -1.93
C HIS A 217 -26.69 -8.25 -1.89
N VAL A 218 -26.79 -9.40 -1.21
CA VAL A 218 -28.03 -10.14 -1.04
C VAL A 218 -28.24 -10.51 0.42
N ASP A 219 -29.36 -10.07 0.99
CA ASP A 219 -29.80 -10.48 2.32
C ASP A 219 -30.36 -11.90 2.27
N ILE A 220 -29.55 -12.89 2.70
CA ILE A 220 -29.96 -14.28 2.87
C ILE A 220 -30.34 -14.47 4.35
N GLN A 221 -31.56 -14.08 4.71
CA GLN A 221 -32.01 -14.09 6.11
C GLN A 221 -32.59 -15.43 6.59
N VAL A 222 -32.31 -16.54 5.90
CA VAL A 222 -33.09 -17.77 6.09
C VAL A 222 -32.19 -19.00 6.25
N GLY A 223 -32.40 -19.75 7.34
CA GLY A 223 -31.67 -20.96 7.72
C GLY A 223 -31.95 -22.21 6.87
N PHE A 224 -32.23 -22.05 5.57
CA PHE A 224 -32.34 -23.19 4.67
C PHE A 224 -30.97 -23.86 4.43
N PRO A 225 -30.91 -25.20 4.29
CA PRO A 225 -29.67 -25.88 3.94
C PRO A 225 -29.31 -25.57 2.49
N LEU A 226 -28.36 -24.65 2.30
CA LEU A 226 -27.90 -24.21 0.97
C LEU A 226 -27.09 -25.32 0.27
N ILE A 227 -27.31 -25.45 -1.04
CA ILE A 227 -26.50 -26.31 -1.91
C ILE A 227 -25.24 -25.51 -2.28
N LYS A 228 -24.08 -25.96 -1.79
CA LYS A 228 -22.78 -25.30 -2.01
C LYS A 228 -21.72 -26.22 -2.63
N GLY A 229 -20.64 -25.64 -3.15
CA GLY A 229 -19.47 -26.34 -3.67
C GLY A 229 -19.78 -27.25 -4.86
N ALA A 230 -19.12 -28.41 -4.91
CA ALA A 230 -19.25 -29.40 -5.99
C ALA A 230 -20.71 -29.83 -6.26
N LYS A 231 -21.57 -29.82 -5.23
CA LYS A 231 -23.00 -30.09 -5.42
C LYS A 231 -23.66 -29.00 -6.26
N PHE A 232 -23.35 -27.74 -6.04
CA PHE A 232 -23.91 -26.64 -6.83
C PHE A 232 -23.32 -26.58 -8.24
N GLU A 233 -22.03 -26.91 -8.41
CA GLU A 233 -21.40 -27.04 -9.73
C GLU A 233 -22.13 -28.09 -10.59
N SER A 234 -22.53 -29.21 -9.99
CA SER A 234 -23.36 -30.20 -10.69
C SER A 234 -24.74 -29.67 -11.11
N TYR A 235 -25.29 -28.71 -10.36
CA TYR A 235 -26.54 -28.04 -10.72
C TYR A 235 -26.33 -27.12 -11.92
N LEU A 236 -25.22 -26.38 -11.95
CA LEU A 236 -24.80 -25.54 -13.07
C LEU A 236 -24.53 -26.36 -14.34
N SER A 237 -23.98 -27.58 -14.23
CA SER A 237 -23.72 -28.46 -15.38
C SER A 237 -24.95 -29.19 -15.95
N GLY A 238 -26.16 -28.82 -15.50
CA GLY A 238 -27.43 -29.26 -16.10
C GLY A 238 -28.38 -29.98 -15.14
N ARG A 239 -27.90 -30.43 -13.95
CA ARG A 239 -28.77 -31.07 -12.95
C ARG A 239 -29.83 -30.12 -12.42
N GLY A 240 -29.55 -28.81 -12.38
CA GLY A 240 -30.51 -27.78 -11.96
C GLY A 240 -31.73 -27.71 -12.87
N VAL A 241 -31.54 -27.73 -14.19
CA VAL A 241 -32.63 -27.75 -15.18
C VAL A 241 -33.48 -29.01 -15.04
N ILE A 242 -32.83 -30.17 -14.91
CA ILE A 242 -33.51 -31.45 -14.73
C ILE A 242 -34.36 -31.42 -13.46
N ARG A 243 -33.79 -30.95 -12.35
CA ARG A 243 -34.49 -30.90 -11.06
C ARG A 243 -35.67 -29.94 -11.10
N LEU A 244 -35.49 -28.74 -11.65
CA LEU A 244 -36.57 -27.76 -11.83
C LEU A 244 -37.72 -28.32 -12.68
N ARG A 245 -37.44 -29.08 -13.74
CA ARG A 245 -38.49 -29.75 -14.53
C ARG A 245 -39.26 -30.80 -13.73
N GLN A 246 -38.60 -31.57 -12.86
CA GLN A 246 -39.24 -32.59 -12.02
C GLN A 246 -40.21 -32.03 -10.97
N ILE A 247 -40.00 -30.78 -10.57
CA ILE A 247 -40.82 -30.08 -9.57
C ILE A 247 -41.85 -29.12 -10.20
N LYS A 248 -41.78 -28.89 -11.51
CA LYS A 248 -42.74 -28.08 -12.27
C LYS A 248 -44.18 -28.60 -12.07
N TYR A 249 -45.14 -27.68 -11.89
CA TYR A 249 -46.57 -27.92 -11.62
C TYR A 249 -46.94 -28.47 -10.23
N LYS A 250 -45.99 -28.52 -9.29
CA LYS A 250 -46.27 -28.92 -7.90
C LYS A 250 -46.45 -27.74 -6.95
N TYR A 251 -46.51 -26.52 -7.50
CA TYR A 251 -46.61 -25.24 -6.80
C TYR A 251 -48.03 -24.70 -6.87
N PHE A 252 -48.51 -24.08 -5.78
CA PHE A 252 -49.88 -23.60 -5.66
C PHE A 252 -50.04 -22.09 -5.81
N SER A 253 -48.95 -21.31 -5.75
CA SER A 253 -49.00 -19.85 -5.83
C SER A 253 -48.36 -19.32 -7.12
N ASP A 254 -48.94 -18.26 -7.68
CA ASP A 254 -48.40 -17.58 -8.87
C ASP A 254 -46.97 -17.05 -8.62
N LYS A 255 -46.69 -16.59 -7.40
CA LYS A 255 -45.35 -16.16 -6.98
C LYS A 255 -44.31 -17.29 -7.01
N ALA A 256 -44.70 -18.51 -6.65
CA ALA A 256 -43.80 -19.67 -6.74
C ALA A 256 -43.54 -20.08 -8.19
N LEU A 257 -44.53 -19.95 -9.08
CA LEU A 257 -44.34 -20.17 -10.52
C LEU A 257 -43.42 -19.11 -11.14
N GLU A 258 -43.57 -17.85 -10.76
CA GLU A 258 -42.66 -16.76 -11.15
C GLU A 258 -41.22 -17.05 -10.70
N LEU A 259 -41.02 -17.42 -9.43
CA LEU A 259 -39.72 -17.79 -8.90
C LEU A 259 -39.11 -18.99 -9.65
N TRP A 260 -39.92 -20.01 -9.92
CA TRP A 260 -39.49 -21.18 -10.69
C TRP A 260 -38.99 -20.78 -12.08
N ASN A 261 -39.70 -19.88 -12.77
CA ASN A 261 -39.27 -19.38 -14.07
C ASN A 261 -37.89 -18.72 -13.94
N LEU A 262 -37.71 -17.79 -12.99
CA LEU A 262 -36.42 -17.09 -12.79
C LEU A 262 -35.26 -18.07 -12.51
N CYS A 263 -35.47 -19.03 -11.61
CA CYS A 263 -34.47 -20.08 -11.32
C CYS A 263 -34.19 -20.95 -12.56
N TYR A 264 -35.20 -21.24 -13.37
CA TYR A 264 -35.04 -22.02 -14.60
C TYR A 264 -34.22 -21.26 -15.64
N ALA A 265 -34.47 -19.96 -15.85
CA ALA A 265 -33.67 -19.15 -16.77
C ALA A 265 -32.20 -19.08 -16.34
N PHE A 266 -31.93 -18.97 -15.03
CA PHE A 266 -30.57 -18.97 -14.51
C PHE A 266 -29.80 -20.24 -14.93
N PHE A 267 -30.37 -21.44 -14.73
CA PHE A 267 -29.67 -22.68 -15.11
C PHE A 267 -29.70 -22.99 -16.60
N ALA A 268 -30.79 -22.64 -17.29
CA ALA A 268 -30.95 -22.97 -18.71
C ALA A 268 -30.05 -22.11 -19.61
N HIS A 269 -29.53 -20.98 -19.12
CA HIS A 269 -28.74 -20.01 -19.89
C HIS A 269 -29.38 -19.63 -21.24
N ARG A 270 -30.69 -19.87 -21.43
CA ARG A 270 -31.48 -19.66 -22.67
C ARG A 270 -32.95 -19.28 -22.36
N THR A 271 -33.49 -18.48 -23.27
CA THR A 271 -34.71 -17.62 -23.34
C THR A 271 -36.06 -18.37 -23.20
N GLU A 272 -37.24 -17.78 -22.93
CA GLU A 272 -37.77 -16.41 -22.87
C GLU A 272 -38.57 -16.26 -21.55
N ILE A 273 -38.17 -15.38 -20.63
CA ILE A 273 -39.05 -15.01 -19.50
C ILE A 273 -39.66 -13.65 -19.76
N THR A 274 -40.96 -13.60 -19.54
CA THR A 274 -41.79 -12.41 -19.71
C THR A 274 -41.87 -11.70 -18.36
N THR A 275 -41.13 -10.60 -18.20
CA THR A 275 -41.19 -9.78 -16.98
C THR A 275 -41.63 -8.37 -17.34
N SER A 276 -42.36 -7.65 -16.49
CA SER A 276 -42.90 -6.34 -16.84
C SER A 276 -41.81 -5.24 -16.81
N ALA A 277 -41.67 -4.43 -17.86
CA ALA A 277 -41.10 -3.07 -17.77
C ALA A 277 -41.23 -2.30 -19.10
N GLU A 278 -42.07 -1.28 -19.13
CA GLU A 278 -41.74 -0.02 -19.79
C GLU A 278 -40.66 0.66 -18.93
N LEU A 279 -39.50 1.03 -19.51
CA LEU A 279 -38.60 2.16 -19.16
C LEU A 279 -37.11 1.89 -19.51
N LYS A 280 -36.38 2.97 -19.79
CA LYS A 280 -34.97 3.02 -20.25
C LYS A 280 -34.01 2.93 -19.06
N GLU A 281 -33.42 1.76 -18.80
CA GLU A 281 -32.31 1.59 -17.86
C GLU A 281 -30.98 1.68 -18.61
N TYR A 282 -30.06 2.52 -18.13
CA TYR A 282 -28.70 2.59 -18.65
C TYR A 282 -27.71 2.86 -17.52
N LEU A 283 -26.56 2.19 -17.61
CA LEU A 283 -25.36 2.40 -16.81
C LEU A 283 -24.19 2.43 -17.78
N LEU A 284 -23.75 3.63 -18.13
CA LEU A 284 -22.70 3.87 -19.12
C LEU A 284 -21.63 4.76 -18.50
N VAL A 285 -20.39 4.46 -18.80
CA VAL A 285 -19.25 5.29 -18.43
C VAL A 285 -18.62 5.83 -19.69
N LYS A 286 -18.41 7.13 -19.75
CA LYS A 286 -17.59 7.76 -20.79
C LYS A 286 -16.12 7.59 -20.42
N ASN A 287 -15.23 7.23 -21.35
CA ASN A 287 -13.79 7.10 -21.09
C ASN A 287 -13.47 6.07 -19.98
N PHE A 288 -13.55 4.77 -20.32
CA PHE A 288 -13.36 3.70 -19.34
C PHE A 288 -11.97 3.67 -18.68
N TYR A 289 -10.97 4.35 -19.27
CA TYR A 289 -9.64 4.45 -18.69
C TYR A 289 -9.65 5.06 -17.28
N VAL A 290 -10.56 5.98 -16.97
CA VAL A 290 -10.68 6.59 -15.63
C VAL A 290 -11.16 5.58 -14.60
N VAL A 291 -12.09 4.69 -14.99
CA VAL A 291 -12.54 3.60 -14.13
C VAL A 291 -11.41 2.61 -13.92
N PHE A 292 -10.63 2.31 -14.96
CA PHE A 292 -9.47 1.44 -14.84
C PHE A 292 -8.40 2.02 -13.90
N GLU A 293 -8.11 3.32 -14.01
CA GLU A 293 -7.23 4.03 -13.07
C GLU A 293 -7.74 3.89 -11.63
N ALA A 294 -9.01 4.20 -11.36
CA ALA A 294 -9.57 4.05 -10.01
C ALA A 294 -9.55 2.60 -9.49
N ILE A 295 -9.70 1.61 -10.37
CA ILE A 295 -9.58 0.19 -9.99
C ILE A 295 -8.15 -0.12 -9.54
N ILE A 296 -7.14 0.32 -10.29
CA ILE A 296 -5.73 0.07 -9.94
C ILE A 296 -5.34 0.84 -8.67
N ASP A 297 -5.81 2.07 -8.50
CA ASP A 297 -5.57 2.89 -7.31
C ASP A 297 -6.13 2.20 -6.06
N GLU A 298 -7.36 1.69 -6.12
CA GLU A 298 -7.96 0.96 -5.00
C GLU A 298 -7.25 -0.38 -4.69
N LEU A 299 -6.69 -1.05 -5.71
CA LEU A 299 -6.04 -2.34 -5.54
C LEU A 299 -4.56 -2.25 -5.13
N ILE A 300 -3.87 -1.16 -5.43
CA ILE A 300 -2.41 -1.04 -5.23
C ILE A 300 -2.02 0.25 -4.50
N GLY A 301 -2.73 1.37 -4.71
CA GLY A 301 -2.46 2.67 -4.08
C GLY A 301 -2.81 2.70 -2.59
N ASP A 302 -2.22 3.62 -1.83
CA ASP A 302 -2.63 3.90 -0.45
C ASP A 302 -3.87 4.80 -0.41
N SER A 303 -4.59 4.77 0.71
CA SER A 303 -5.75 5.65 0.86
C SER A 303 -5.26 7.10 0.75
N LYS A 304 -6.03 7.93 0.06
CA LYS A 304 -5.68 9.34 -0.10
C LYS A 304 -5.53 10.05 1.25
N ASP A 305 -6.18 9.58 2.31
CA ASP A 305 -6.05 10.13 3.66
C ASP A 305 -4.68 9.89 4.32
N ASP A 306 -3.97 8.84 3.90
CA ASP A 306 -2.65 8.47 4.42
C ASP A 306 -1.50 9.21 3.71
N LEU A 307 -1.81 9.91 2.61
CA LEU A 307 -0.85 10.62 1.78
C LEU A 307 -0.88 12.14 2.07
N PRO A 308 0.28 12.82 2.08
CA PRO A 308 0.34 14.28 2.22
C PRO A 308 -0.56 15.02 1.23
N ALA A 309 -1.24 16.06 1.73
CA ALA A 309 -2.23 16.83 0.96
C ALA A 309 -1.66 17.44 -0.33
N ASP A 310 -0.39 17.82 -0.33
CA ASP A 310 0.28 18.42 -1.49
C ASP A 310 0.57 17.44 -2.63
N PHE A 311 0.47 16.13 -2.38
CA PHE A 311 0.46 15.12 -3.44
C PHE A 311 -0.92 14.92 -4.05
N LYS A 312 -1.98 15.41 -3.39
CA LYS A 312 -3.38 15.36 -3.89
C LYS A 312 -3.65 16.41 -4.95
N GLU A 313 -2.96 17.56 -4.91
CA GLU A 313 -3.03 18.63 -5.91
C GLU A 313 -1.67 19.31 -6.01
N GLN A 314 -0.80 18.81 -6.89
CA GLN A 314 0.49 19.47 -7.12
C GLN A 314 0.24 20.88 -7.68
N LYS A 315 1.10 21.86 -7.34
CA LYS A 315 1.01 23.26 -7.83
C LYS A 315 0.99 23.40 -9.36
N ASP A 316 1.43 22.38 -10.09
CA ASP A 316 1.40 22.27 -11.57
C ASP A 316 0.09 21.62 -12.10
N GLY A 317 -0.89 21.31 -11.25
CA GLY A 317 -2.17 20.71 -11.62
C GLY A 317 -2.09 19.25 -12.09
N LYS A 318 -0.95 18.58 -11.92
CA LYS A 318 -0.76 17.18 -12.32
C LYS A 318 -0.90 16.24 -11.12
N LEU A 319 -1.66 15.18 -11.32
CA LEU A 319 -1.94 14.16 -10.30
C LEU A 319 -1.12 12.91 -10.59
N VAL A 320 -0.53 12.33 -9.55
CA VAL A 320 0.05 10.99 -9.62
C VAL A 320 -1.10 10.00 -9.54
N ASP A 321 -1.18 9.08 -10.50
CA ASP A 321 -2.30 8.12 -10.57
C ASP A 321 -2.28 7.18 -9.36
N HIS A 322 -1.13 6.53 -9.10
CA HIS A 322 -0.96 5.55 -8.03
C HIS A 322 0.24 5.92 -7.18
N LEU A 323 0.02 6.15 -5.89
CA LEU A 323 1.08 6.43 -4.93
C LEU A 323 0.88 5.58 -3.69
N TYR A 324 1.95 4.94 -3.22
CA TYR A 324 1.93 4.24 -1.95
C TYR A 324 3.28 4.22 -1.27
N THR A 325 3.24 3.93 0.03
CA THR A 325 4.42 3.75 0.88
C THR A 325 4.67 2.27 1.12
N TYR A 326 5.92 1.85 1.01
CA TYR A 326 6.33 0.47 1.27
C TYR A 326 7.81 0.45 1.70
N PRO A 327 8.28 -0.61 2.36
CA PRO A 327 9.68 -0.74 2.75
C PRO A 327 10.65 -0.52 1.58
N GLY A 328 11.79 0.10 1.85
CA GLY A 328 12.78 0.39 0.81
C GLY A 328 13.47 -0.85 0.25
N LEU A 329 14.32 -0.61 -0.74
CA LEU A 329 14.90 -1.68 -1.56
C LEU A 329 16.14 -2.32 -0.94
N ILE A 330 16.80 -1.67 0.02
CA ILE A 330 18.14 -2.08 0.46
C ILE A 330 18.10 -2.80 1.79
N GLU A 331 17.38 -2.23 2.73
CA GLU A 331 17.22 -2.61 4.12
C GLU A 331 16.42 -3.90 4.32
N ALA A 332 16.76 -4.65 5.36
CA ALA A 332 16.05 -5.86 5.77
C ALA A 332 14.82 -5.55 6.64
N ASP A 333 14.94 -4.53 7.49
CA ASP A 333 13.84 -4.07 8.33
C ASP A 333 12.80 -3.27 7.51
N ASP A 334 11.53 -3.49 7.82
CA ASP A 334 10.39 -2.87 7.13
C ASP A 334 10.02 -1.50 7.74
N GLU A 335 10.83 -1.00 8.68
CA GLU A 335 10.63 0.29 9.34
C GLU A 335 10.99 1.49 8.44
N GLN A 336 12.03 1.40 7.60
CA GLN A 336 12.36 2.48 6.65
C GLN A 336 11.51 2.35 5.38
N ARG A 337 10.70 3.38 5.11
CA ARG A 337 9.76 3.39 3.99
C ARG A 337 10.21 4.34 2.88
N THR A 338 9.85 4.00 1.65
CA THR A 338 10.00 4.85 0.46
C THR A 338 8.69 4.94 -0.30
N TYR A 339 8.60 5.90 -1.23
CA TYR A 339 7.45 6.06 -2.11
C TYR A 339 7.61 5.18 -3.35
N TYR A 340 6.51 4.52 -3.71
CA TYR A 340 6.36 3.81 -4.97
C TYR A 340 5.35 4.56 -5.83
N ILE A 341 5.76 4.89 -7.05
CA ILE A 341 4.99 5.75 -7.94
C ILE A 341 4.57 4.92 -9.15
N GLY A 342 3.27 4.86 -9.38
CA GLY A 342 2.67 4.11 -10.47
C GLY A 342 1.85 5.00 -11.39
N ASP A 343 1.78 4.56 -12.64
CA ASP A 343 0.81 5.04 -13.63
C ASP A 343 0.18 3.83 -14.31
N SER A 344 -1.12 3.89 -14.55
CA SER A 344 -1.86 2.80 -15.19
C SER A 344 -2.26 3.17 -16.60
N LYS A 345 -2.14 2.22 -17.53
CA LYS A 345 -2.48 2.42 -18.93
C LYS A 345 -3.49 1.40 -19.43
N TYR A 346 -4.55 1.97 -20.00
CA TYR A 346 -5.66 1.26 -20.61
C TYR A 346 -5.52 1.28 -22.14
N TYR A 347 -4.62 0.45 -22.67
CA TYR A 347 -4.35 0.35 -24.12
C TYR A 347 -4.84 -0.97 -24.72
N LYS A 348 -4.90 -1.00 -26.06
CA LYS A 348 -5.03 -2.25 -26.82
C LYS A 348 -3.75 -3.07 -26.64
N LEU A 349 -3.87 -4.41 -26.73
CA LEU A 349 -2.72 -5.30 -26.64
C LEU A 349 -1.65 -4.86 -27.66
N GLY A 350 -0.37 -4.84 -27.25
CA GLY A 350 0.76 -4.51 -28.13
C GLY A 350 1.02 -3.01 -28.39
N ALA A 351 0.22 -2.10 -27.84
CA ALA A 351 0.47 -0.66 -28.00
C ALA A 351 1.75 -0.24 -27.24
N PRO A 352 2.75 0.38 -27.92
CA PRO A 352 3.93 0.87 -27.23
C PRO A 352 3.58 2.04 -26.32
N LEU A 353 4.25 2.12 -25.17
CA LEU A 353 4.17 3.30 -24.31
C LEU A 353 4.79 4.49 -25.07
N GLY A 354 4.03 5.56 -25.23
CA GLY A 354 4.55 6.80 -25.81
C GLY A 354 5.57 7.45 -24.90
N ASP A 355 6.60 8.07 -25.49
CA ASP A 355 7.67 8.79 -24.76
C ASP A 355 7.12 9.86 -23.79
N THR A 356 5.97 10.44 -24.11
CA THR A 356 5.25 11.39 -23.26
C THR A 356 4.83 10.81 -21.92
N SER A 357 4.41 9.54 -21.87
CA SER A 357 4.00 8.88 -20.63
C SER A 357 5.21 8.61 -19.73
N ILE A 358 6.31 8.15 -20.33
CA ILE A 358 7.58 7.92 -19.63
C ILE A 358 8.11 9.23 -19.03
N TYR A 359 8.05 10.32 -19.79
CA TYR A 359 8.49 11.64 -19.32
C TYR A 359 7.63 12.16 -18.15
N LYS A 360 6.31 11.97 -18.20
CA LYS A 360 5.41 12.29 -17.09
C LYS A 360 5.81 11.57 -15.81
N GLN A 361 6.10 10.26 -15.89
CA GLN A 361 6.51 9.47 -14.73
C GLN A 361 7.77 10.02 -14.05
N TYR A 362 8.79 10.39 -14.83
CA TYR A 362 10.00 11.00 -14.26
C TYR A 362 9.75 12.37 -13.65
N THR A 363 8.80 13.13 -14.20
CA THR A 363 8.39 14.42 -13.63
C THR A 363 7.75 14.22 -12.26
N TYR A 364 6.89 13.20 -12.10
CA TYR A 364 6.26 12.89 -10.81
C TYR A 364 7.26 12.56 -9.72
N ALA A 365 8.23 11.69 -10.01
CA ALA A 365 9.26 11.35 -9.04
C ALA A 365 10.11 12.55 -8.62
N ARG A 366 10.49 13.41 -9.59
CA ARG A 366 11.23 14.64 -9.30
C ARG A 366 10.43 15.58 -8.40
N ASN A 367 9.13 15.72 -8.63
CA ASN A 367 8.26 16.53 -7.79
C ASN A 367 8.18 15.98 -6.36
N ILE A 368 8.08 14.67 -6.19
CA ILE A 368 8.06 14.01 -4.88
C ILE A 368 9.39 14.21 -4.13
N VAL A 369 10.52 14.07 -4.83
CA VAL A 369 11.83 14.36 -4.24
C VAL A 369 11.94 15.83 -3.83
N GLN A 370 11.50 16.75 -4.68
CA GLN A 370 11.54 18.18 -4.41
C GLN A 370 10.71 18.56 -3.18
N TYR A 371 9.51 17.99 -3.05
CA TYR A 371 8.63 18.19 -1.90
C TYR A 371 9.28 17.72 -0.59
N ASN A 372 9.89 16.53 -0.59
CA ASN A 372 10.50 16.00 0.64
C ASN A 372 11.83 16.68 1.03
N ILE A 373 12.37 17.56 0.19
CA ILE A 373 13.60 18.31 0.46
C ILE A 373 13.31 19.73 0.89
N ASP A 374 12.11 20.24 0.61
CA ASP A 374 11.67 21.63 0.66
C ASP A 374 12.79 22.66 0.97
N LEU A 375 13.49 23.02 -0.11
CA LEU A 375 14.47 24.11 -0.17
C LEU A 375 13.87 25.50 0.10
N TRP A 376 12.54 25.61 0.27
CA TRP A 376 11.78 26.85 0.34
C TRP A 376 10.86 26.86 1.58
N LEU A 377 11.47 26.94 2.76
CA LEU A 377 10.91 27.42 4.04
C LEU A 377 9.38 27.56 4.11
N ASP A 378 8.71 26.60 4.77
CA ASP A 378 7.62 26.82 5.72
C ASP A 378 7.54 25.60 6.67
N ASP A 379 7.06 25.78 7.90
CA ASP A 379 7.10 24.85 9.04
C ASP A 379 6.40 23.46 8.85
N THR A 380 6.06 23.06 7.62
CA THR A 380 5.55 21.72 7.31
C THR A 380 6.72 20.73 7.30
N LYS A 381 6.95 20.09 8.44
CA LYS A 381 7.94 19.01 8.53
C LYS A 381 7.59 17.89 7.53
N PRO A 382 8.56 17.44 6.70
CA PRO A 382 8.37 16.23 5.90
C PRO A 382 8.00 15.06 6.81
N ASN A 383 7.28 14.07 6.28
CA ASN A 383 6.90 12.89 7.05
C ASN A 383 8.17 12.27 7.67
N PRO A 384 8.32 12.26 9.02
CA PRO A 384 9.55 11.80 9.66
C PRO A 384 9.87 10.33 9.36
N ASP A 385 8.87 9.55 8.93
CA ASP A 385 8.99 8.13 8.66
C ASP A 385 9.57 7.82 7.27
N ILE A 386 9.66 8.81 6.36
CA ILE A 386 10.12 8.61 4.98
C ILE A 386 11.36 9.47 4.70
N ARG A 387 12.51 8.81 4.60
CA ARG A 387 13.80 9.46 4.31
C ARG A 387 14.17 9.30 2.85
N LEU A 388 13.87 10.32 2.04
CA LEU A 388 14.27 10.37 0.62
C LEU A 388 15.66 10.97 0.39
N ARG A 389 16.12 11.88 1.25
CA ARG A 389 17.47 12.44 1.19
C ARG A 389 18.18 12.19 2.51
N ASP A 390 19.44 11.85 2.43
CA ASP A 390 20.32 11.63 3.57
C ASP A 390 21.14 12.89 3.85
N ASP A 391 21.02 13.45 5.06
CA ASP A 391 21.77 14.65 5.48
C ASP A 391 23.29 14.44 5.56
N VAL A 392 23.75 13.21 5.80
CA VAL A 392 25.18 12.89 5.98
C VAL A 392 25.87 12.64 4.65
N THR A 393 25.23 11.86 3.78
CA THR A 393 25.82 11.48 2.50
C THR A 393 25.41 12.39 1.34
N GLU A 394 24.36 13.20 1.54
CA GLU A 394 23.60 13.89 0.51
C GLU A 394 23.03 12.97 -0.60
N GLY A 395 23.05 11.66 -0.36
CA GLY A 395 22.49 10.65 -1.25
C GLY A 395 20.96 10.62 -1.20
N TYR A 396 20.37 10.12 -2.28
CA TYR A 396 18.93 10.00 -2.46
C TYR A 396 18.52 8.54 -2.41
N ASN A 397 17.44 8.25 -1.68
CA ASN A 397 16.85 6.92 -1.67
C ASN A 397 16.27 6.59 -3.05
N ILE A 398 16.24 5.30 -3.38
CA ILE A 398 15.74 4.83 -4.66
C ILE A 398 14.20 4.91 -4.64
N ILE A 399 13.63 5.52 -5.68
CA ILE A 399 12.19 5.61 -5.89
C ILE A 399 11.78 4.67 -7.03
N PRO A 400 11.12 3.54 -6.71
CA PRO A 400 10.51 2.67 -7.70
C PRO A 400 9.42 3.37 -8.50
N ASN A 401 9.56 3.43 -9.82
CA ASN A 401 8.48 3.83 -10.71
C ASN A 401 8.00 2.63 -11.50
N PHE A 402 6.70 2.52 -11.73
CA PHE A 402 6.15 1.42 -12.50
C PHE A 402 4.98 1.82 -13.39
N PHE A 403 4.83 1.11 -14.52
CA PHE A 403 3.63 1.14 -15.34
C PHE A 403 2.85 -0.15 -15.21
N ILE A 404 1.54 -0.05 -15.05
CA ILE A 404 0.63 -1.20 -15.08
C ILE A 404 -0.24 -1.10 -16.33
N SER A 405 -0.13 -2.10 -17.19
CA SER A 405 -0.96 -2.21 -18.40
C SER A 405 -1.94 -3.36 -18.28
N ALA A 406 -3.18 -3.12 -18.65
CA ALA A 406 -4.18 -4.17 -18.80
C ALA A 406 -3.82 -5.09 -19.97
N ALA A 407 -3.77 -6.40 -19.75
CA ALA A 407 -3.57 -7.38 -20.80
C ALA A 407 -4.60 -8.52 -20.70
N MET A 408 -5.03 -9.01 -21.86
CA MET A 408 -5.81 -10.24 -22.01
C MET A 408 -5.04 -11.17 -22.95
N LYS A 409 -4.57 -12.31 -22.45
CA LYS A 409 -3.81 -13.25 -23.27
C LYS A 409 -4.75 -13.96 -24.27
N PRO A 410 -4.46 -13.94 -25.57
CA PRO A 410 -5.25 -14.70 -26.54
C PRO A 410 -5.25 -16.19 -26.20
N GLY A 411 -6.45 -16.77 -26.04
CA GLY A 411 -6.62 -18.19 -25.72
C GLY A 411 -6.63 -18.53 -24.23
N ASP A 412 -6.30 -17.58 -23.35
CA ASP A 412 -6.39 -17.74 -21.90
C ASP A 412 -7.31 -16.66 -21.30
N TYR A 413 -8.58 -17.03 -21.16
CA TYR A 413 -9.67 -16.17 -20.66
C TYR A 413 -10.02 -16.45 -19.20
N SER A 414 -9.04 -16.89 -18.42
CA SER A 414 -9.24 -17.24 -17.01
C SER A 414 -9.32 -16.01 -16.11
N TYR A 415 -10.36 -15.97 -15.27
CA TYR A 415 -10.50 -15.01 -14.18
C TYR A 415 -9.68 -15.37 -12.95
N ASN A 416 -9.00 -16.52 -12.93
CA ASN A 416 -8.28 -17.01 -11.77
C ASN A 416 -6.75 -16.79 -11.86
N HIS A 417 -6.25 -16.40 -13.03
CA HIS A 417 -4.82 -16.11 -13.20
C HIS A 417 -4.49 -14.78 -12.57
N ARG A 418 -3.80 -14.86 -11.43
CA ARG A 418 -3.41 -13.71 -10.61
C ARG A 418 -2.11 -13.08 -11.10
N GLU A 419 -1.26 -13.83 -11.80
CA GLU A 419 0.11 -13.45 -12.11
C GLU A 419 0.24 -12.09 -12.80
N ILE A 420 1.23 -11.32 -12.34
CA ILE A 420 1.67 -10.09 -12.98
C ILE A 420 2.92 -10.41 -13.79
N GLU A 421 2.85 -10.17 -15.09
CA GLU A 421 3.95 -10.47 -15.99
C GLU A 421 4.79 -9.22 -16.27
N LEU A 422 6.11 -9.38 -16.26
CA LEU A 422 7.02 -8.35 -16.77
C LEU A 422 6.82 -8.22 -18.29
N THR A 423 6.61 -6.99 -18.76
CA THR A 423 6.44 -6.74 -20.19
C THR A 423 7.74 -7.08 -20.93
N LYS A 424 7.70 -8.03 -21.86
CA LYS A 424 8.84 -8.42 -22.72
C LYS A 424 9.09 -7.38 -23.81
N THR A 425 9.62 -6.21 -23.43
CA THR A 425 9.86 -5.09 -24.38
C THR A 425 11.18 -5.19 -25.14
N GLY A 426 11.89 -6.34 -25.09
CA GLY A 426 13.24 -6.47 -25.63
C GLY A 426 14.31 -5.64 -24.89
N LYS A 427 13.91 -4.82 -23.92
CA LYS A 427 14.74 -4.04 -23.01
C LYS A 427 14.77 -4.67 -21.61
N LYS A 428 15.82 -4.37 -20.82
CA LYS A 428 15.88 -4.72 -19.39
C LYS A 428 14.69 -4.09 -18.65
N ASN A 429 14.18 -4.78 -17.63
CA ASN A 429 13.04 -4.37 -16.83
C ASN A 429 13.34 -4.65 -15.34
N PRO A 430 13.49 -3.63 -14.47
CA PRO A 430 13.37 -2.19 -14.75
C PRO A 430 14.36 -1.63 -15.77
N GLU A 431 13.92 -0.62 -16.52
CA GLU A 431 14.76 0.27 -17.32
C GLU A 431 15.30 1.36 -16.39
N ILE A 432 16.61 1.33 -16.12
CA ILE A 432 17.29 2.32 -15.28
C ILE A 432 17.79 3.45 -16.18
N LYS A 433 17.33 4.67 -15.91
CA LYS A 433 17.93 5.88 -16.49
C LYS A 433 18.81 6.56 -15.46
N TYR A 434 20.00 6.92 -15.88
CA TYR A 434 21.00 7.58 -15.05
C TYR A 434 21.50 8.83 -15.76
N GLN A 435 21.81 9.87 -14.99
CA GLN A 435 22.75 10.90 -15.43
C GLN A 435 24.20 10.37 -15.33
N PHE A 436 24.51 9.67 -14.25
CA PHE A 436 25.81 9.06 -13.97
C PHE A 436 25.66 7.57 -13.65
N LYS A 437 26.23 6.68 -14.47
CA LYS A 437 26.10 5.22 -14.33
C LYS A 437 26.52 4.70 -12.95
N ASP A 438 27.61 5.25 -12.44
CA ASP A 438 28.23 4.83 -11.19
C ASP A 438 27.57 5.47 -9.95
N ARG A 439 26.42 6.15 -10.08
CA ARG A 439 25.73 6.78 -8.96
C ARG A 439 24.29 6.29 -8.84
N LEU A 440 24.09 5.23 -8.04
CA LEU A 440 22.76 4.67 -7.82
C LEU A 440 21.89 5.60 -6.95
N PHE A 441 22.46 6.22 -5.91
CA PHE A 441 21.78 7.10 -4.96
C PHE A 441 21.81 8.57 -5.40
N ASP A 442 21.77 8.80 -6.70
CA ASP A 442 21.68 10.12 -7.29
C ASP A 442 20.22 10.49 -7.51
N ARG A 443 19.87 11.76 -7.30
CA ARG A 443 18.53 12.29 -7.55
C ARG A 443 18.03 11.99 -8.96
N ASP A 444 18.93 11.98 -9.94
CA ASP A 444 18.61 11.79 -11.35
C ASP A 444 18.72 10.31 -11.81
N THR A 445 18.88 9.38 -10.86
CA THR A 445 18.80 7.92 -11.11
C THR A 445 17.38 7.41 -10.91
N MET A 446 16.75 7.04 -12.03
CA MET A 446 15.33 6.75 -12.13
C MET A 446 15.08 5.32 -12.60
N LEU A 447 14.39 4.52 -11.78
CA LEU A 447 14.01 3.14 -12.12
C LEU A 447 12.59 3.13 -12.66
N LEU A 448 12.40 2.49 -13.82
CA LEU A 448 11.08 2.31 -14.42
C LEU A 448 10.81 0.84 -14.75
N SER A 449 9.88 0.22 -14.01
CA SER A 449 9.38 -1.12 -14.28
C SER A 449 8.12 -1.11 -15.15
N ARG A 450 7.93 -2.14 -15.97
CA ARG A 450 6.71 -2.31 -16.80
C ARG A 450 6.05 -3.66 -16.50
N TYR A 451 4.78 -3.62 -16.14
CA TYR A 451 4.01 -4.78 -15.73
C TYR A 451 2.72 -4.90 -16.55
N ASN A 452 2.39 -6.13 -16.93
CA ASN A 452 1.11 -6.51 -17.52
C ASN A 452 0.29 -7.26 -16.47
N VAL A 453 -0.92 -6.78 -16.22
CA VAL A 453 -1.87 -7.43 -15.31
C VAL A 453 -2.98 -8.11 -16.10
N ASN A 454 -3.45 -9.27 -15.64
CA ASN A 454 -4.63 -9.90 -16.20
C ASN A 454 -5.86 -9.03 -15.94
N PHE A 455 -6.37 -8.40 -16.99
CA PHE A 455 -7.51 -7.48 -16.92
C PHE A 455 -8.76 -8.16 -16.33
N LEU A 456 -9.01 -9.42 -16.70
CA LEU A 456 -10.17 -10.17 -16.24
C LEU A 456 -10.14 -10.39 -14.72
N PHE A 457 -8.97 -10.80 -14.22
CA PHE A 457 -8.77 -11.00 -12.78
C PHE A 457 -8.95 -9.69 -12.01
N VAL A 458 -8.27 -8.61 -12.43
CA VAL A 458 -8.32 -7.28 -11.78
C VAL A 458 -9.76 -6.75 -11.70
N ILE A 459 -10.49 -6.81 -12.82
CA ILE A 459 -11.90 -6.39 -12.87
C ILE A 459 -12.75 -7.24 -11.92
N SER A 460 -12.58 -8.56 -11.92
CA SER A 460 -13.38 -9.46 -11.08
C SER A 460 -13.10 -9.27 -9.58
N LEU A 461 -11.84 -9.06 -9.21
CA LEU A 461 -11.41 -8.81 -7.84
C LEU A 461 -12.01 -7.49 -7.31
N TYR A 462 -11.95 -6.44 -8.12
CA TYR A 462 -12.57 -5.16 -7.82
C TYR A 462 -14.09 -5.27 -7.66
N ALA A 463 -14.75 -5.87 -8.65
CA ALA A 463 -16.20 -6.00 -8.74
C ALA A 463 -16.83 -6.87 -7.63
N ARG A 464 -16.11 -7.88 -7.12
CA ARG A 464 -16.54 -8.67 -5.95
C ARG A 464 -16.63 -7.82 -4.67
N ASN A 465 -15.86 -6.74 -4.62
CA ASN A 465 -15.85 -5.76 -3.53
C ASN A 465 -15.61 -6.35 -2.14
N ARG A 466 -14.70 -7.33 -2.03
CA ARG A 466 -14.27 -7.93 -0.76
C ARG A 466 -12.96 -7.31 -0.29
N GLN A 467 -13.00 -6.59 0.83
CA GLN A 467 -11.84 -5.84 1.32
C GLN A 467 -10.65 -6.74 1.69
N SER A 468 -10.90 -7.92 2.27
CA SER A 468 -9.82 -8.85 2.62
C SER A 468 -9.08 -9.42 1.40
N GLU A 469 -9.80 -9.77 0.33
CA GLU A 469 -9.18 -10.25 -0.91
C GLU A 469 -8.38 -9.14 -1.61
N LYS A 470 -8.92 -7.90 -1.62
CA LYS A 470 -8.22 -6.72 -2.15
C LYS A 470 -6.93 -6.45 -1.38
N ALA A 471 -6.98 -6.46 -0.04
CA ALA A 471 -5.81 -6.23 0.81
C ALA A 471 -4.74 -7.33 0.66
N ALA A 472 -5.14 -8.60 0.59
CA ALA A 472 -4.22 -9.70 0.37
C ALA A 472 -3.51 -9.59 -0.99
N TRP A 473 -4.25 -9.25 -2.05
CA TRP A 473 -3.68 -9.04 -3.36
C TRP A 473 -2.75 -7.82 -3.41
N LYS A 474 -3.16 -6.72 -2.77
CA LYS A 474 -2.36 -5.49 -2.65
C LYS A 474 -0.98 -5.78 -2.07
N GLU A 475 -0.92 -6.53 -0.97
CA GLU A 475 0.35 -6.90 -0.32
C GLU A 475 1.19 -7.82 -1.22
N GLU A 476 0.57 -8.82 -1.84
CA GLU A 476 1.24 -9.75 -2.76
C GLU A 476 1.92 -9.01 -3.93
N VAL A 477 1.22 -8.04 -4.54
CA VAL A 477 1.75 -7.24 -5.65
C VAL A 477 2.90 -6.34 -5.20
N ARG A 478 2.76 -5.65 -4.07
CA ARG A 478 3.81 -4.77 -3.53
C ARG A 478 5.08 -5.54 -3.21
N PHE A 479 4.94 -6.71 -2.59
CA PHE A 479 6.05 -7.62 -2.33
C PHE A 479 6.73 -8.06 -3.63
N GLN A 480 5.96 -8.50 -4.63
CA GLN A 480 6.51 -8.91 -5.92
C GLN A 480 7.25 -7.76 -6.61
N PHE A 481 6.72 -6.53 -6.58
CA PHE A 481 7.39 -5.37 -7.17
C PHE A 481 8.74 -5.09 -6.50
N ARG A 482 8.79 -5.08 -5.15
CA ARG A 482 10.03 -4.91 -4.38
C ARG A 482 11.07 -5.96 -4.75
N GLU A 483 10.70 -7.24 -4.72
CA GLU A 483 11.61 -8.35 -4.96
C GLU A 483 12.13 -8.41 -6.40
N GLN A 484 11.30 -8.09 -7.39
CA GLN A 484 11.74 -8.04 -8.79
C GLN A 484 12.75 -6.91 -9.03
N ILE A 485 12.53 -5.75 -8.41
CA ILE A 485 13.47 -4.63 -8.52
C ILE A 485 14.80 -4.96 -7.84
N ARG A 486 14.76 -5.59 -6.66
CA ARG A 486 15.97 -6.05 -5.94
C ARG A 486 16.83 -6.98 -6.79
N LYS A 487 16.23 -7.99 -7.42
CA LYS A 487 16.96 -8.93 -8.29
C LYS A 487 17.68 -8.24 -9.45
N VAL A 488 17.08 -7.19 -10.02
CA VAL A 488 17.72 -6.43 -11.10
C VAL A 488 18.82 -5.51 -10.58
N LEU A 489 18.62 -4.92 -9.40
CA LEU A 489 19.67 -4.15 -8.74
C LEU A 489 20.88 -5.02 -8.38
N GLU A 490 20.68 -6.22 -7.82
CA GLU A 490 21.76 -7.17 -7.50
C GLU A 490 22.51 -7.67 -8.74
N HIS A 491 21.86 -7.68 -9.91
CA HIS A 491 22.51 -8.04 -11.16
C HIS A 491 23.36 -6.90 -11.76
N ASP A 492 22.92 -5.65 -11.60
CA ASP A 492 23.55 -4.47 -12.22
C ASP A 492 24.50 -3.70 -11.27
N TYR A 493 24.40 -3.93 -9.96
CA TYR A 493 25.19 -3.28 -8.92
C TYR A 493 25.67 -4.26 -7.86
N SER A 494 26.87 -4.00 -7.34
CA SER A 494 27.41 -4.67 -6.17
C SER A 494 27.28 -3.75 -4.95
N PHE A 495 26.67 -4.27 -3.89
CA PHE A 495 26.37 -3.53 -2.67
C PHE A 495 27.33 -3.90 -1.56
N TYR A 496 27.87 -2.88 -0.89
CA TYR A 496 28.84 -3.02 0.18
C TYR A 496 28.39 -2.18 1.38
N PRO A 497 27.62 -2.76 2.31
CA PRO A 497 27.40 -2.16 3.62
C PRO A 497 28.73 -1.97 4.34
N MET A 498 28.90 -0.81 4.96
CA MET A 498 30.15 -0.41 5.59
C MET A 498 29.91 0.40 6.87
N ARG A 499 30.79 0.20 7.86
CA ARG A 499 30.77 0.91 9.15
C ARG A 499 32.14 1.50 9.46
N SER A 500 32.19 2.72 10.00
CA SER A 500 33.44 3.47 10.19
C SER A 500 34.34 2.90 11.29
N LYS A 501 35.65 2.81 11.05
CA LYS A 501 36.68 2.41 12.03
C LYS A 501 37.22 3.62 12.82
N GLY A 502 36.36 4.29 13.58
CA GLY A 502 36.75 5.42 14.42
C GLY A 502 37.01 6.74 13.68
N VAL A 503 36.53 6.86 12.44
CA VAL A 503 36.56 8.10 11.65
C VAL A 503 35.25 8.86 11.85
N LEU A 504 35.31 10.19 11.98
CA LEU A 504 34.13 11.05 11.97
C LEU A 504 33.52 11.08 10.58
N LEU A 505 32.32 10.51 10.45
CA LEU A 505 31.65 10.30 9.17
C LEU A 505 31.42 11.61 8.40
N ASP A 506 30.93 12.66 9.06
CA ASP A 506 30.66 13.96 8.45
C ASP A 506 31.92 14.59 7.83
N GLU A 507 33.06 14.52 8.54
CA GLU A 507 34.34 15.05 8.05
C GLU A 507 34.87 14.22 6.87
N TYR A 508 34.74 12.90 6.94
CA TYR A 508 35.17 12.00 5.87
C TYR A 508 34.36 12.22 4.59
N MET A 509 33.03 12.31 4.72
CA MET A 509 32.12 12.58 3.61
C MET A 509 32.42 13.92 2.97
N THR A 510 32.71 14.96 3.76
CA THR A 510 33.09 16.29 3.26
C THR A 510 34.41 16.24 2.49
N LYS A 511 35.42 15.53 3.02
CA LYS A 511 36.75 15.42 2.40
C LYS A 511 36.72 14.63 1.09
N HIS A 512 35.93 13.56 1.02
CA HIS A 512 35.83 12.65 -0.13
C HIS A 512 34.55 12.82 -0.94
N PHE A 513 33.90 13.99 -0.80
CA PHE A 513 32.58 14.28 -1.35
C PHE A 513 32.49 13.96 -2.85
N ARG A 514 33.47 14.38 -3.65
CA ARG A 514 33.45 14.19 -5.11
C ARG A 514 33.51 12.70 -5.51
N GLN A 515 34.19 11.87 -4.74
CA GLN A 515 34.34 10.44 -5.01
C GLN A 515 33.10 9.63 -4.58
N LEU A 516 32.44 10.05 -3.49
CA LEU A 516 31.38 9.30 -2.82
C LEU A 516 29.95 9.78 -3.16
N ASN A 517 29.77 11.03 -3.59
CA ASN A 517 28.46 11.59 -3.85
C ASN A 517 27.65 10.75 -4.86
N GLY A 518 26.43 10.38 -4.48
CA GLY A 518 25.50 9.54 -5.22
C GLY A 518 25.86 8.04 -5.26
N LYS A 519 26.95 7.62 -4.61
CA LYS A 519 27.38 6.21 -4.52
C LYS A 519 27.09 5.58 -3.17
N VAL A 520 26.93 6.39 -2.12
CA VAL A 520 26.67 5.93 -0.76
C VAL A 520 25.36 6.52 -0.22
N PHE A 521 24.71 5.77 0.66
CA PHE A 521 23.47 6.14 1.35
C PHE A 521 23.41 5.44 2.71
N THR A 522 22.68 5.98 3.69
CA THR A 522 22.40 5.27 4.96
C THR A 522 20.96 4.69 4.96
N PRO A 523 20.76 3.42 4.55
CA PRO A 523 19.42 2.82 4.48
C PRO A 523 18.97 2.12 5.77
N PHE A 524 19.83 2.00 6.77
CA PHE A 524 19.51 1.32 8.03
C PHE A 524 19.20 2.32 9.15
N GLN A 525 18.46 1.88 10.17
CA GLN A 525 18.21 2.68 11.37
C GLN A 525 19.50 3.11 12.06
N ASP A 526 20.46 2.19 12.12
CA ASP A 526 21.80 2.48 12.58
C ASP A 526 22.51 3.37 11.55
N LYS A 527 22.48 4.68 11.81
CA LYS A 527 23.10 5.71 10.97
C LYS A 527 24.63 5.57 10.86
N SER A 528 25.26 4.69 11.65
CA SER A 528 26.68 4.35 11.49
C SER A 528 26.94 3.43 10.29
N ILE A 529 25.90 2.79 9.75
CA ILE A 529 26.00 1.89 8.60
C ILE A 529 25.66 2.66 7.33
N LEU A 530 26.61 2.68 6.41
CA LEU A 530 26.46 3.20 5.06
C LEU A 530 26.39 2.04 4.08
N THR A 531 25.74 2.22 2.95
CA THR A 531 25.79 1.26 1.85
C THR A 531 26.40 1.92 0.63
N LEU A 532 27.52 1.37 0.16
CA LEU A 532 28.13 1.73 -1.11
C LEU A 532 27.54 0.86 -2.23
N ALA A 533 27.10 1.49 -3.32
CA ALA A 533 26.66 0.80 -4.53
C ALA A 533 27.64 1.08 -5.68
N LEU A 534 28.24 0.03 -6.23
CA LEU A 534 29.16 0.11 -7.37
C LEU A 534 28.54 -0.55 -8.59
N TYR A 535 28.59 0.11 -9.74
CA TYR A 535 28.01 -0.39 -10.98
C TYR A 535 28.86 -1.52 -11.56
N THR A 536 28.28 -2.70 -11.74
CA THR A 536 28.95 -3.91 -12.24
C THR A 536 28.17 -4.49 -13.43
N PRO A 537 28.36 -3.94 -14.64
CA PRO A 537 27.59 -4.37 -15.80
C PRO A 537 27.84 -5.84 -16.13
N CYS A 538 26.74 -6.59 -16.29
CA CYS A 538 26.69 -7.96 -16.84
C CYS A 538 27.19 -9.06 -15.90
N GLY A 539 26.99 -8.96 -14.58
CA GLY A 539 27.41 -10.01 -13.63
C GLY A 539 28.91 -10.32 -13.70
N ARG A 540 29.71 -9.41 -14.27
CA ARG A 540 31.16 -9.49 -14.25
C ARG A 540 31.57 -9.07 -12.85
N TYR A 541 32.07 -10.02 -12.07
CA TYR A 541 32.63 -9.80 -10.73
C TYR A 541 33.90 -8.92 -10.69
N LEU A 542 34.17 -8.16 -11.76
CA LEU A 542 35.38 -7.35 -11.89
C LEU A 542 34.97 -5.87 -11.89
N LEU A 543 35.21 -5.22 -10.76
CA LEU A 543 35.20 -3.76 -10.63
C LEU A 543 36.20 -3.16 -11.63
N ASN A 544 35.88 -1.99 -12.16
CA ASN A 544 36.87 -1.22 -12.92
C ASN A 544 37.99 -0.70 -11.99
N THR A 545 39.10 -0.25 -12.57
CA THR A 545 40.28 0.19 -11.80
C THR A 545 39.95 1.28 -10.78
N GLU A 546 39.15 2.29 -11.16
CA GLU A 546 38.76 3.40 -10.27
C GLU A 546 37.85 2.93 -9.13
N GLN A 547 36.92 2.00 -9.40
CA GLN A 547 36.03 1.40 -8.41
C GLN A 547 36.80 0.51 -7.42
N ALA A 548 37.78 -0.25 -7.91
CA ALA A 548 38.65 -1.07 -7.08
C ALA A 548 39.54 -0.21 -6.18
N GLU A 549 40.09 0.90 -6.71
CA GLU A 549 40.84 1.89 -5.93
C GLU A 549 39.98 2.54 -4.85
N LEU A 550 38.74 2.92 -5.19
CA LEU A 550 37.79 3.48 -4.24
C LEU A 550 37.45 2.48 -3.12
N LEU A 551 37.18 1.23 -3.47
CA LEU A 551 36.88 0.19 -2.49
C LEU A 551 38.09 -0.08 -1.59
N ASN A 552 39.31 -0.10 -2.13
CA ASN A 552 40.53 -0.27 -1.34
C ASN A 552 40.78 0.91 -0.39
N MET A 553 40.52 2.14 -0.84
CA MET A 553 40.58 3.34 0.01
C MET A 553 39.58 3.20 1.18
N LEU A 554 38.34 2.78 0.91
CA LEU A 554 37.33 2.60 1.95
C LEU A 554 37.64 1.45 2.90
N LYS A 555 38.24 0.34 2.44
CA LYS A 555 38.62 -0.80 3.29
C LYS A 555 39.64 -0.41 4.38
N ALA A 556 40.44 0.64 4.15
CA ALA A 556 41.37 1.15 5.16
C ALA A 556 40.63 1.79 6.35
N ASP A 557 39.58 2.56 6.08
CA ASP A 557 38.88 3.40 7.06
C ASP A 557 37.56 2.79 7.55
N PHE A 558 37.04 1.76 6.88
CA PHE A 558 35.74 1.13 7.16
C PHE A 558 35.85 -0.39 7.25
N ASP A 559 34.99 -1.00 8.08
CA ASP A 559 34.63 -2.41 8.01
C ASP A 559 33.56 -2.59 6.95
N ILE A 560 33.75 -3.54 6.02
CA ILE A 560 32.87 -3.74 4.86
C ILE A 560 32.39 -5.19 4.82
N ASP A 561 31.09 -5.38 4.58
CA ASP A 561 30.53 -6.68 4.25
C ASP A 561 30.64 -6.93 2.74
N ASP A 562 31.60 -7.78 2.34
CA ASP A 562 31.87 -8.10 0.94
C ASP A 562 30.80 -9.07 0.33
N ASN A 563 29.95 -9.70 1.14
CA ASN A 563 28.98 -10.71 0.70
C ASN A 563 27.55 -10.36 1.12
N TYR A 564 27.12 -9.14 0.80
CA TYR A 564 25.80 -8.64 1.13
C TYR A 564 24.75 -8.99 0.06
N THR A 565 23.58 -9.43 0.50
CA THR A 565 22.37 -9.62 -0.32
C THR A 565 21.33 -8.58 0.10
N LEU A 566 20.65 -7.95 -0.87
CA LEU A 566 19.64 -6.93 -0.56
C LEU A 566 18.52 -7.52 0.30
N GLY A 567 18.06 -6.75 1.29
CA GLY A 567 17.01 -7.21 2.21
C GLY A 567 17.48 -8.18 3.30
N THR A 568 18.78 -8.33 3.51
CA THR A 568 19.34 -9.08 4.65
C THR A 568 20.06 -8.15 5.63
N GLU A 569 20.22 -8.57 6.88
CA GLU A 569 20.99 -7.77 7.85
C GLU A 569 22.50 -7.85 7.52
N PRO A 570 23.21 -6.71 7.46
CA PRO A 570 24.63 -6.68 7.12
C PRO A 570 25.48 -7.32 8.22
N LYS A 571 26.49 -8.10 7.83
CA LYS A 571 27.40 -8.79 8.76
C LYS A 571 28.59 -7.90 9.08
N LEU A 572 28.35 -6.89 9.89
CA LEU A 572 29.38 -5.93 10.31
C LEU A 572 29.71 -6.12 11.80
N PRO A 573 30.99 -5.98 12.20
CA PRO A 573 31.36 -5.99 13.62
C PRO A 573 30.60 -4.87 14.34
N PRO A 574 30.18 -5.06 15.61
CA PRO A 574 29.48 -4.03 16.37
C PRO A 574 30.26 -2.73 16.33
N ALA A 575 29.55 -1.59 16.38
CA ALA A 575 30.19 -0.29 16.33
C ALA A 575 31.33 -0.23 17.35
N THR A 576 32.53 -0.02 16.82
CA THR A 576 33.68 0.33 17.65
C THR A 576 33.34 1.70 18.21
N ASP A 577 32.75 1.74 19.40
CA ASP A 577 32.52 2.96 20.17
C ASP A 577 33.78 3.81 20.02
N ILE A 578 33.65 5.08 19.63
CA ILE A 578 34.77 6.02 19.45
C ILE A 578 35.68 5.83 20.66
N GLN A 579 36.80 5.14 20.46
CA GLN A 579 37.68 4.79 21.57
C GLN A 579 38.20 6.10 22.11
N PHE A 580 37.70 6.48 23.29
CA PHE A 580 38.21 7.62 24.01
C PHE A 580 39.69 7.34 24.25
N ASN A 581 40.57 8.13 23.64
CA ASN A 581 41.99 7.93 23.88
C ASN A 581 42.23 8.27 25.36
N VAL A 582 42.82 7.34 26.10
CA VAL A 582 43.00 7.48 27.56
C VAL A 582 43.88 8.70 27.89
N ASP A 583 44.69 9.15 26.92
CA ASP A 583 45.53 10.34 27.01
C ASP A 583 44.84 11.68 26.65
N ASP A 584 43.58 11.66 26.19
CA ASP A 584 42.83 12.89 25.88
C ASP A 584 42.54 13.71 27.14
N TYR A 585 42.55 15.04 27.01
CA TYR A 585 42.19 15.97 28.09
C TYR A 585 40.69 16.29 28.09
N VAL A 586 40.10 16.22 29.28
CA VAL A 586 38.71 16.61 29.57
C VAL A 586 38.73 17.88 30.41
N LEU A 587 38.04 18.92 29.96
CA LEU A 587 37.84 20.13 30.73
C LEU A 587 36.70 19.92 31.74
N VAL A 588 37.03 19.88 33.03
CA VAL A 588 36.05 19.74 34.11
C VAL A 588 35.65 21.11 34.62
N GLY A 589 34.37 21.46 34.44
CA GLY A 589 33.81 22.76 34.81
C GLY A 589 32.65 22.64 35.81
N TYR A 590 32.38 23.73 36.52
CA TYR A 590 31.28 23.81 37.49
C TYR A 590 30.17 24.75 36.99
N TYR A 591 28.91 24.38 37.22
CA TYR A 591 27.76 25.28 37.07
C TYR A 591 27.10 25.60 38.42
N LYS A 592 26.77 26.88 38.64
CA LYS A 592 26.29 27.40 39.93
C LYS A 592 24.82 27.08 40.23
N ASP A 593 23.95 27.19 39.24
CA ASP A 593 22.50 27.11 39.37
C ASP A 593 21.87 26.69 38.02
N GLU A 594 20.54 26.52 38.02
CA GLU A 594 19.78 26.07 36.84
C GLU A 594 19.78 27.10 35.72
N GLU A 595 19.76 28.39 36.07
CA GLU A 595 19.79 29.48 35.11
C GLU A 595 21.13 29.50 34.36
N HIS A 596 22.24 29.26 35.06
CA HIS A 596 23.55 29.12 34.45
C HIS A 596 23.66 27.90 33.55
N LEU A 597 23.14 26.74 33.99
CA LEU A 597 23.14 25.54 33.15
C LEU A 597 22.31 25.73 31.89
N LYS A 598 21.12 26.34 32.01
CA LYS A 598 20.27 26.66 30.88
C LYS A 598 20.97 27.61 29.92
N TRP A 599 21.60 28.67 30.42
CA TRP A 599 22.37 29.60 29.61
C TRP A 599 23.52 28.91 28.84
N ILE A 600 24.24 27.98 29.48
CA ILE A 600 25.31 27.19 28.86
C ILE A 600 24.76 26.36 27.69
N ILE A 601 23.64 25.66 27.90
CA ILE A 601 23.03 24.77 26.90
C ILE A 601 22.46 25.59 25.74
N ASP A 602 21.69 26.63 26.03
CA ASP A 602 21.01 27.46 25.03
C ASP A 602 22.00 28.21 24.13
N ASN A 603 23.13 28.67 24.69
CA ASN A 603 24.14 29.43 23.96
C ASN A 603 25.33 28.58 23.48
N GLN A 604 25.38 27.29 23.84
CA GLN A 604 26.46 26.38 23.48
C GLN A 604 27.87 26.91 23.86
N ILE A 605 27.96 27.58 25.02
CA ILE A 605 29.21 28.17 25.51
C ILE A 605 29.39 27.96 27.01
N TYR A 606 30.64 27.82 27.44
CA TYR A 606 31.02 27.79 28.85
C TYR A 606 32.03 28.88 29.17
N ASN A 607 31.80 29.63 30.25
CA ASN A 607 32.65 30.73 30.63
C ASN A 607 33.45 30.47 31.92
N VAL A 608 34.70 30.94 31.92
CA VAL A 608 35.58 30.96 33.10
C VAL A 608 36.18 32.35 33.23
N ARG A 609 36.55 32.75 34.44
CA ARG A 609 37.13 34.09 34.69
C ARG A 609 38.52 34.16 34.07
N ALA A 610 38.88 35.30 33.49
CA ALA A 610 40.24 35.59 33.04
C ALA A 610 40.92 36.59 33.98
N GLY A 611 42.21 36.40 34.30
CA GLY A 611 42.97 37.32 35.15
C GLY A 611 43.68 36.64 36.34
N LYS A 612 43.92 37.38 37.43
CA LYS A 612 44.64 36.92 38.64
C LYS A 612 43.73 36.62 39.83
N ASP A 613 42.41 36.66 39.64
CA ASP A 613 41.43 36.48 40.71
C ASP A 613 41.10 35.01 41.00
N ARG A 614 40.48 34.75 42.16
CA ARG A 614 40.02 33.39 42.50
C ARG A 614 39.05 32.83 41.44
N GLY A 615 39.38 31.65 40.92
CA GLY A 615 38.59 30.93 39.92
C GLY A 615 38.93 31.27 38.46
N THR A 616 40.08 31.90 38.23
CA THR A 616 40.66 32.02 36.89
C THR A 616 41.32 30.72 36.44
N VAL A 617 41.38 30.53 35.13
CA VAL A 617 42.02 29.36 34.51
C VAL A 617 43.13 29.84 33.62
N ASP A 618 44.32 29.27 33.84
CA ASP A 618 45.47 29.52 32.98
C ASP A 618 45.29 28.82 31.64
N LEU A 619 45.60 29.53 30.56
CA LEU A 619 45.62 28.99 29.20
C LEU A 619 46.85 28.09 29.02
N THR A 620 46.76 26.86 29.51
CA THR A 620 47.78 25.84 29.30
C THR A 620 47.49 25.04 28.01
N PRO A 621 48.50 24.39 27.40
CA PRO A 621 48.29 23.52 26.26
C PRO A 621 47.23 22.42 26.51
N SER A 622 47.12 21.91 27.73
CA SER A 622 46.10 20.91 28.09
C SER A 622 44.68 21.47 28.13
N VAL A 623 44.49 22.72 28.57
CA VAL A 623 43.19 23.41 28.55
C VAL A 623 42.77 23.73 27.11
N CYS A 624 43.70 24.18 26.27
CA CYS A 624 43.43 24.45 24.86
C CYS A 624 43.19 23.16 24.05
N ALA A 625 43.88 22.06 24.38
CA ALA A 625 43.75 20.78 23.69
C ALA A 625 42.53 19.94 24.14
N ALA A 626 41.78 20.37 25.16
CA ALA A 626 40.63 19.62 25.65
C ALA A 626 39.54 19.49 24.58
N ARG A 627 39.17 18.24 24.27
CA ARG A 627 38.16 17.89 23.26
C ARG A 627 36.78 17.64 23.86
N TYR A 628 36.71 17.51 25.18
CA TYR A 628 35.52 17.12 25.90
C TYR A 628 35.36 17.93 27.16
N MET A 629 34.10 18.11 27.58
CA MET A 629 33.74 18.82 28.79
C MET A 629 32.95 17.93 29.75
N LEU A 630 33.30 17.96 31.04
CA LEU A 630 32.48 17.45 32.13
C LEU A 630 32.00 18.61 32.99
N LEU A 631 30.69 18.92 32.93
CA LEU A 631 30.05 19.89 33.79
C LEU A 631 29.44 19.22 35.01
N TYR A 632 29.81 19.66 36.22
CA TYR A 632 29.21 19.16 37.46
C TYR A 632 28.57 20.27 38.28
N GLY A 633 27.49 19.94 38.99
CA GLY A 633 26.76 20.90 39.82
C GLY A 633 25.71 20.23 40.71
N LYS A 634 24.71 20.99 41.17
CA LYS A 634 23.68 20.46 42.08
C LYS A 634 22.71 19.47 41.41
N LYS A 635 22.37 19.68 40.14
CA LYS A 635 21.43 18.84 39.37
C LYS A 635 22.05 17.58 38.75
N GLY A 636 23.34 17.36 38.92
CA GLY A 636 24.05 16.21 38.33
C GLY A 636 25.23 16.64 37.48
N MET A 637 25.69 15.71 36.64
CA MET A 637 26.80 15.91 35.73
C MET A 637 26.35 15.81 34.27
N PHE A 638 26.92 16.65 33.41
CA PHE A 638 26.61 16.74 31.99
C PHE A 638 27.89 16.71 31.18
N LYS A 639 27.86 16.08 30.00
CA LYS A 639 29.05 15.80 29.20
C LYS A 639 28.87 16.35 27.79
N PHE A 640 29.86 17.05 27.27
CA PHE A 640 29.78 17.73 25.98
C PHE A 640 31.03 17.47 25.16
N SER A 641 30.91 17.49 23.83
CA SER A 641 32.07 17.67 22.94
C SER A 641 32.46 19.15 22.84
N MET A 642 33.74 19.39 22.60
CA MET A 642 34.33 20.72 22.46
C MET A 642 35.20 20.78 21.20
N LYS A 643 35.29 21.97 20.61
CA LYS A 643 36.30 22.23 19.57
C LYS A 643 37.65 22.51 20.22
N PRO A 644 38.69 21.68 19.99
CA PRO A 644 40.02 21.97 20.52
C PRO A 644 40.57 23.26 19.91
N ASN A 645 41.43 23.96 20.66
CA ASN A 645 42.07 25.23 20.30
C ASN A 645 41.12 26.39 19.98
N HIS A 646 39.84 26.28 20.38
CA HIS A 646 38.80 27.27 20.13
C HIS A 646 38.37 27.99 21.43
N VAL A 647 39.32 28.65 22.10
CA VAL A 647 39.05 29.46 23.30
C VAL A 647 39.13 30.94 22.93
N ARG A 648 38.15 31.74 23.37
CA ARG A 648 38.13 33.20 23.14
C ARG A 648 38.10 33.97 24.45
N VAL A 649 38.67 35.19 24.44
CA VAL A 649 38.54 36.14 25.55
C VAL A 649 37.38 37.07 25.22
N TRP A 650 36.37 37.12 26.08
CA TRP A 650 35.25 38.05 25.99
C TRP A 650 35.30 39.04 27.14
N SER A 651 35.01 40.30 26.84
CA SER A 651 34.78 41.36 27.82
C SER A 651 33.45 41.17 28.55
N LYS A 652 33.29 41.86 29.68
CA LYS A 652 32.03 41.95 30.42
C LYS A 652 30.85 42.34 29.52
N THR A 653 31.03 43.30 28.62
CA THR A 653 29.96 43.74 27.71
C THR A 653 29.56 42.68 26.69
N GLU A 654 30.50 41.83 26.27
CA GLU A 654 30.22 40.77 25.30
C GLU A 654 29.49 39.59 25.94
N ILE A 655 29.82 39.26 27.20
CA ILE A 655 29.13 38.20 27.93
C ILE A 655 27.72 38.63 28.38
N GLU A 656 27.50 39.91 28.68
CA GLU A 656 26.14 40.43 28.94
C GLU A 656 25.25 40.31 27.69
N LYS A 657 25.80 40.55 26.50
CA LYS A 657 25.06 40.44 25.22
C LYS A 657 24.63 39.02 24.89
N SER A 658 25.34 37.99 25.37
CA SER A 658 24.91 36.60 25.21
C SER A 658 23.85 36.17 26.24
N GLY A 659 23.34 37.10 27.06
CA GLY A 659 22.30 36.81 28.05
C GLY A 659 22.82 36.27 29.38
N TYR A 660 24.14 36.38 29.66
CA TYR A 660 24.68 35.97 30.95
C TYR A 660 24.29 36.96 32.06
N VAL A 661 23.63 36.46 33.10
CA VAL A 661 23.09 37.30 34.17
C VAL A 661 24.18 37.67 35.19
N ASN A 662 24.36 38.98 35.41
CA ASN A 662 25.24 39.58 36.42
C ASN A 662 26.73 39.15 36.36
N PRO A 663 27.46 39.43 35.27
CA PRO A 663 28.91 39.21 35.24
C PRO A 663 29.62 40.18 36.19
N ARG A 664 30.58 39.62 36.94
CA ARG A 664 31.28 40.33 38.04
C ARG A 664 32.74 40.65 37.72
N HIS A 665 33.23 40.23 36.57
CA HIS A 665 34.62 40.36 36.14
C HIS A 665 34.69 41.06 34.78
N ASP A 666 35.82 41.71 34.51
CA ASP A 666 36.00 42.50 33.30
C ASP A 666 36.23 41.62 32.06
N PHE A 667 36.84 40.44 32.25
CA PHE A 667 37.16 39.49 31.18
C PHE A 667 36.86 38.04 31.55
N TYR A 668 36.45 37.28 30.54
CA TYR A 668 36.13 35.86 30.63
C TYR A 668 36.79 35.07 29.50
N LEU A 669 37.28 33.87 29.80
CA LEU A 669 37.57 32.85 28.81
C LEU A 669 36.28 32.12 28.46
N VAL A 670 35.97 32.05 27.18
CA VAL A 670 34.78 31.40 26.64
C VAL A 670 35.19 30.21 25.78
N PHE A 671 34.68 29.05 26.16
CA PHE A 671 34.83 27.78 25.48
C PHE A 671 33.54 27.46 24.73
N PHE A 672 33.65 26.98 23.50
CA PHE A 672 32.49 26.58 22.69
C PHE A 672 32.24 25.07 22.85
N ILE A 673 31.03 24.71 23.26
CA ILE A 673 30.56 23.33 23.35
C ILE A 673 29.63 23.03 22.18
N GLU A 674 29.54 21.79 21.72
CA GLU A 674 28.69 21.47 20.56
C GLU A 674 27.44 20.68 20.98
N LYS A 675 27.56 19.36 21.12
CA LYS A 675 26.44 18.47 21.44
C LYS A 675 26.67 17.82 22.80
N GLN A 676 25.58 17.65 23.56
CA GLN A 676 25.60 16.80 24.73
C GLN A 676 25.85 15.35 24.27
N LEU A 677 26.82 14.69 24.89
CA LEU A 677 27.17 13.33 24.54
C LEU A 677 26.17 12.36 25.15
N VAL A 678 25.51 11.58 24.29
CA VAL A 678 24.53 10.55 24.66
C VAL A 678 25.04 9.13 24.43
N ASP A 679 26.16 8.97 23.70
CA ASP A 679 26.75 7.68 23.37
C ASP A 679 28.30 7.74 23.42
N GLY A 680 28.96 6.59 23.58
CA GLY A 680 30.41 6.42 23.76
C GLY A 680 30.89 6.27 25.21
N ASP A 681 32.12 5.76 25.41
CA ASP A 681 32.67 5.38 26.72
C ASP A 681 32.61 6.50 27.78
N PHE A 682 32.99 7.72 27.43
CA PHE A 682 32.91 8.86 28.34
C PHE A 682 31.47 9.24 28.66
N ALA A 683 30.56 9.20 27.68
CA ALA A 683 29.14 9.49 27.86
C ALA A 683 28.48 8.48 28.81
N LYS A 684 28.82 7.20 28.68
CA LYS A 684 28.32 6.08 29.50
C LYS A 684 29.00 5.98 30.87
N THR A 685 30.18 6.58 31.07
CA THR A 685 30.92 6.48 32.35
C THR A 685 30.29 7.36 33.44
N GLU A 686 29.68 6.77 34.46
CA GLU A 686 29.24 7.51 35.64
C GLU A 686 30.42 7.88 36.55
N PHE A 687 30.49 9.15 36.93
CA PHE A 687 31.51 9.66 37.84
C PHE A 687 30.91 9.93 39.22
N ASP A 688 31.65 9.54 40.26
CA ASP A 688 31.33 9.85 41.65
C ASP A 688 31.72 11.31 41.95
N LYS A 689 30.75 12.09 42.41
CA LYS A 689 30.92 13.53 42.64
C LYS A 689 31.92 13.84 43.75
N ASP A 690 32.02 13.00 44.77
CA ASP A 690 32.92 13.24 45.91
C ASP A 690 34.34 12.79 45.58
N LYS A 691 34.51 11.70 44.84
CA LYS A 691 35.82 11.35 44.25
C LYS A 691 36.31 12.43 43.29
N LEU A 692 35.42 12.97 42.45
CA LEU A 692 35.74 14.04 41.51
C LEU A 692 36.22 15.31 42.23
N LYS A 693 35.58 15.72 43.34
CA LYS A 693 36.04 16.86 44.15
C LYS A 693 37.43 16.62 44.75
N ILE A 694 37.72 15.41 45.22
CA ILE A 694 39.03 15.06 45.77
C ILE A 694 40.10 15.17 44.67
N LEU A 695 39.82 14.65 43.48
CA LEU A 695 40.71 14.74 42.33
C LEU A 695 40.93 16.21 41.92
N LEU A 696 39.86 17.01 41.81
CA LEU A 696 39.96 18.43 41.48
C LEU A 696 40.80 19.21 42.50
N ASN A 697 40.70 18.90 43.80
CA ASN A 697 41.54 19.51 44.83
C ASN A 697 43.02 19.14 44.67
N LYS A 698 43.33 17.93 44.20
CA LYS A 698 44.70 17.50 43.91
C LYS A 698 45.28 18.27 42.72
N TYR A 699 44.57 18.30 41.59
CA TYR A 699 45.01 19.02 40.39
C TYR A 699 45.03 20.55 40.58
N GLY A 700 44.11 21.07 41.40
CA GLY A 700 44.07 22.48 41.78
C GLY A 700 45.28 22.89 42.63
N LYS A 701 45.66 22.10 43.63
CA LYS A 701 46.85 22.38 44.47
C LYS A 701 48.17 22.28 43.71
N GLU A 702 48.26 21.42 42.70
CA GLU A 702 49.47 21.25 41.89
C GLU A 702 49.65 22.34 40.83
N ASN A 703 48.59 23.02 40.38
CA ASN A 703 48.67 23.98 39.26
C ASN A 703 48.29 25.44 39.57
N ALA A 704 47.47 25.77 40.58
CA ALA A 704 47.20 27.15 40.97
C ALA A 704 46.47 27.21 42.33
N GLY A 705 46.99 27.96 43.30
CA GLY A 705 46.50 28.03 44.69
C GLY A 705 45.10 28.62 44.94
N HIS A 706 44.07 28.31 44.13
CA HIS A 706 42.68 28.75 44.32
C HIS A 706 41.63 27.65 43.99
N ASP A 707 40.72 27.42 44.95
CA ASP A 707 39.83 26.26 45.07
C ASP A 707 38.67 26.07 44.04
N LYS A 708 38.50 26.90 42.98
CA LYS A 708 37.24 26.88 42.17
C LYS A 708 37.36 27.31 40.68
N GLY A 709 38.44 26.96 39.97
CA GLY A 709 38.55 27.13 38.51
C GLY A 709 38.15 25.86 37.73
N ALA A 710 37.92 25.97 36.42
CA ALA A 710 37.82 24.79 35.55
C ALA A 710 39.20 24.14 35.35
N VAL A 711 39.27 22.82 35.28
CA VAL A 711 40.57 22.11 35.25
C VAL A 711 40.59 21.11 34.12
N ALA A 712 41.65 21.12 33.31
CA ALA A 712 41.89 20.08 32.32
C ALA A 712 42.53 18.85 32.98
N ILE A 713 41.87 17.70 32.89
CA ILE A 713 42.30 16.43 33.49
C ILE A 713 42.42 15.39 32.38
N ARG A 714 43.45 14.55 32.40
CA ARG A 714 43.52 13.42 31.46
C ARG A 714 42.40 12.42 31.76
N PHE A 715 41.86 11.81 30.72
CA PHE A 715 40.80 10.84 30.90
C PHE A 715 41.24 9.64 31.75
N SER A 716 42.49 9.17 31.63
CA SER A 716 43.11 8.15 32.49
C SER A 716 42.90 8.42 33.98
N ASP A 717 43.12 9.68 34.37
CA ASP A 717 43.09 10.09 35.76
C ASP A 717 41.65 10.32 36.21
N LEU A 718 40.78 10.80 35.31
CA LEU A 718 39.36 10.96 35.55
C LEU A 718 38.64 9.62 35.76
N LEU A 719 39.10 8.54 35.12
CA LEU A 719 38.57 7.19 35.33
C LEU A 719 38.73 6.69 36.78
N SER A 720 39.70 7.21 37.54
CA SER A 720 39.81 6.91 38.98
C SER A 720 38.59 7.37 39.79
N CYS A 721 37.79 8.30 39.25
CA CYS A 721 36.56 8.81 39.84
C CYS A 721 35.31 8.03 39.41
N LYS A 722 35.44 6.91 38.69
CA LYS A 722 34.29 6.11 38.26
C LYS A 722 33.45 5.67 39.47
N ALA A 723 32.14 5.78 39.33
CA ALA A 723 31.19 5.25 40.31
C ALA A 723 31.29 3.72 40.31
N SER A 724 31.60 3.14 41.46
CA SER A 724 31.62 1.70 41.66
C SER A 724 30.21 1.26 42.02
N PHE A 725 29.51 0.60 41.10
CA PHE A 725 28.23 -0.06 41.40
C PHE A 725 28.48 -1.15 42.44
N GLN A 726 28.01 -0.95 43.67
CA GLN A 726 27.84 -2.06 44.61
C GLN A 726 26.62 -2.87 44.17
N ILE A 727 26.88 -4.07 43.66
CA ILE A 727 25.86 -5.10 43.47
C ILE A 727 25.47 -5.60 44.87
N GLN A 728 24.55 -4.91 45.55
CA GLN A 728 23.94 -5.43 46.78
C GLN A 728 22.42 -5.22 46.89
N ASP A 729 21.76 -4.50 45.98
CA ASP A 729 20.30 -4.27 46.04
C ASP A 729 19.45 -5.02 44.99
N LEU A 730 20.02 -5.99 44.26
CA LEU A 730 19.28 -6.80 43.26
C LEU A 730 18.86 -8.20 43.75
N PHE A 731 19.15 -8.57 45.00
CA PHE A 731 18.63 -9.79 45.63
C PHE A 731 17.91 -9.47 46.93
N GLY A 732 16.85 -8.66 46.83
CA GLY A 732 15.84 -8.50 47.86
C GLY A 732 14.53 -9.12 47.39
N SER A 733 14.20 -10.30 47.92
CA SER A 733 12.89 -10.98 47.87
C SER A 733 12.21 -11.07 46.50
N TYR A 734 12.36 -12.22 45.81
CA TYR A 734 11.29 -13.19 45.52
C TYR A 734 11.86 -14.40 44.78
#